data_AF-A0A3B6MQ64-F1
#
_entry.id   AF-A0A3B6MQ64-F1
#
_cell.length_a   1.000
_cell.length_b   1.000
_cell.length_c   1.000
_cell.angle_alpha   90.00
_cell.angle_beta   90.00
_cell.angle_gamma   90.00
#
_symmetry.space_group_name_H-M   'P 1'
#
loop_
_entity.id
_entity.type
_entity.pdbx_description
1 polymer ?
#
loop_
_entity_poly.entity_id
_entity_poly.type
_entity_poly.pdbx_seq_one_letter_code
_entity_poly.pdbx_strand_id
1 'polypeptide(L)'
;MAGFGGNCRLGAVLFFSAWITLAALNRLVRPAPNGCQMTYMYPTYIPIHAPNNVSSDRYGLFLYHEGWKEIDFDERVRKLDGVPVLFIPGNGGSYKQVRSFAAESSRAYQNGPLEPSFYREPSSAFELEDSSLPSQYGRILDWFTVDLEGEHSAMDGRILEEHTEYVVYAIHRILDQYKESHLARSKDGVRSTGNLPSSVMLVGHSMGGFVARAALVHPGLRKSAVETILTLSSPHQYPPVALQPSLGHFFSHVNEEWRNGYKKGVSHTSSPKLSNVVVVSISGGIHDYQIRSRLAALDGIVPSTHGFMVGSSSVKNVWLSMEHQSILWCNQLAVQVAHTLLSMIDPVDRQPFLSSQKRVFVFAKMLQSVVPQSLSWMNHVSGSQSSNFLASDTREAGELQRNDTLFCPPSVLWTSDGLEKDLHIQSNLVTVLAMDGRRRWLDIKKLGSNGRGHFVFVTNLAPCSGVRIHLWPEKHRSSIENEVPASKRIVEVTSKMVHIPAGPAPKQVEPGSQTEQPPPSAFLLLSPEDMNGYNFMTISVASRQTISGRPPPAASMAVGQFFNPVEGTSALSVGRIVHSSYSPEEIFLKEDHPMALTLSFSVSLGLLPVLFSLRTTGCGIKNIGDQIEADKNNLCKLRCFPPVALAWDSVSGIHIIPNIYSETVVVDSSPATWDSHQGAEKTTVLVLADPHCSYKVSLRASLGAATSRFFLLYSSEILGFMIAITLFGLMRQSLAWECDSSVPSILSAIETNLKPKPLMFLCFTPILLFLAFLFFTTQQNPRFGTFLFVTVVCYIVANGFTILVTLSSKLILYVAAILHVFAKRRWQSWEDGAHSPLVRQFLAFSFSFQSLKIVQMIKNNTNIAVAFATITLVCFVHPAIGLGLLLLSHSFHAHSALCSFLGASFRNIAQKKDLYKSKMDNNPILQSKSKPDGLEQLLPMDDSPTAAKSFTDSQLEVFDCRHGIMILHLLATLMFVPSLIAWIQRIGVGQRFPWFVDSALCVGVILHGLLGSQPTASFISFKLPGRRGREVGMSFLYLIGGFYSFISSMALAPYRALYAMAIIGFICFASRILETRGKVRGDTSSRKRHWHRH
;
A
#
# COMPACT_ATOMS: atom_id res chain seq x y z
N MET A 1 2.48 11.81 -46.15
CA MET A 1 1.72 12.28 -44.95
C MET A 1 1.45 11.18 -43.90
N ALA A 2 1.45 9.88 -44.22
CA ALA A 2 1.18 8.81 -43.24
C ALA A 2 2.31 8.57 -42.20
N GLY A 3 3.58 8.80 -42.55
CA GLY A 3 4.72 8.64 -41.63
C GLY A 3 4.85 9.73 -40.55
N PHE A 4 4.32 10.93 -40.80
CA PHE A 4 4.38 12.04 -39.82
C PHE A 4 3.44 11.81 -38.63
N GLY A 5 2.28 11.18 -38.86
CA GLY A 5 1.31 10.89 -37.80
C GLY A 5 1.72 9.77 -36.83
N GLY A 6 2.60 8.86 -37.26
CA GLY A 6 3.12 7.75 -36.45
C GLY A 6 4.09 8.22 -35.36
N ASN A 7 5.10 8.98 -35.77
CA ASN A 7 6.10 9.58 -34.88
C ASN A 7 5.47 10.53 -33.84
N CYS A 8 4.41 11.26 -34.21
CA CYS A 8 3.67 12.12 -33.28
C CYS A 8 2.96 11.32 -32.16
N ARG A 9 2.41 10.14 -32.44
CA ARG A 9 1.73 9.32 -31.43
C ARG A 9 2.70 8.75 -30.40
N LEU A 10 3.83 8.23 -30.88
CA LEU A 10 4.88 7.69 -30.03
C LEU A 10 5.46 8.78 -29.12
N GLY A 11 5.74 9.96 -29.70
CA GLY A 11 6.17 11.14 -28.97
C GLY A 11 5.17 11.59 -27.91
N ALA A 12 3.86 11.57 -28.21
CA ALA A 12 2.82 11.93 -27.26
C ALA A 12 2.74 10.96 -26.06
N VAL A 13 2.79 9.64 -26.31
CA VAL A 13 2.77 8.62 -25.24
C VAL A 13 4.01 8.72 -24.36
N LEU A 14 5.19 8.93 -24.95
CA LEU A 14 6.44 9.14 -24.22
C LEU A 14 6.39 10.40 -23.37
N PHE A 15 5.96 11.53 -23.95
CA PHE A 15 5.84 12.80 -23.22
C PHE A 15 4.88 12.69 -22.04
N PHE A 16 3.71 12.08 -22.24
CA PHE A 16 2.73 11.86 -21.18
C PHE A 16 3.29 11.01 -20.05
N SER A 17 3.94 9.88 -20.40
CA SER A 17 4.53 8.97 -19.41
C SER A 17 5.68 9.63 -18.64
N ALA A 18 6.53 10.39 -19.32
CA ALA A 18 7.62 11.16 -18.70
C ALA A 18 7.08 12.24 -17.77
N TRP A 19 6.04 12.97 -18.17
CA TRP A 19 5.41 14.00 -17.34
C TRP A 19 4.81 13.42 -16.06
N ILE A 20 4.03 12.32 -16.15
CA ILE A 20 3.47 11.65 -14.95
C ILE A 20 4.60 11.18 -14.04
N THR A 21 5.64 10.55 -14.59
CA THR A 21 6.78 10.03 -13.81
C THR A 21 7.53 11.14 -13.08
N LEU A 22 7.82 12.24 -13.77
CA LEU A 22 8.54 13.38 -13.17
C LEU A 22 7.69 14.08 -12.10
N ALA A 23 6.39 14.24 -12.33
CA ALA A 23 5.46 14.80 -11.36
C ALA A 23 5.37 13.93 -10.09
N ALA A 24 5.30 12.60 -10.26
CA ALA A 24 5.30 11.65 -9.18
C ALA A 24 6.59 11.68 -8.38
N LEU A 25 7.75 11.65 -9.05
CA LEU A 25 9.06 11.66 -8.40
C LEU A 25 9.27 12.96 -7.59
N ASN A 26 8.92 14.12 -8.16
CA ASN A 26 9.01 15.41 -7.47
C ASN A 26 8.17 15.45 -6.17
N ARG A 27 7.08 14.68 -6.10
CA ARG A 27 6.26 14.59 -4.89
C ARG A 27 6.79 13.53 -3.91
N LEU A 28 7.21 12.36 -4.38
CA LEU A 28 7.70 11.25 -3.55
C LEU A 28 9.02 11.57 -2.83
N VAL A 29 9.85 12.46 -3.39
CA VAL A 29 11.11 12.90 -2.76
C VAL A 29 10.87 13.87 -1.58
N ARG A 30 9.67 14.43 -1.42
CA ARG A 30 9.36 15.32 -0.31
C ARG A 30 9.08 14.51 0.95
N PRO A 31 9.74 14.81 2.09
CA PRO A 31 9.46 14.12 3.35
C PRO A 31 8.02 14.37 3.79
N ALA A 32 7.38 13.35 4.37
CA ALA A 32 6.06 13.52 4.95
C ALA A 32 6.17 14.29 6.28
N PRO A 33 5.22 15.17 6.60
CA PRO A 33 5.19 15.81 7.91
C PRO A 33 4.94 14.75 8.97
N ASN A 34 5.80 14.70 10.00
CA ASN A 34 5.68 13.76 11.09
C ASN A 34 5.18 14.46 12.36
N GLY A 35 3.92 14.18 12.74
CA GLY A 35 3.31 14.69 13.97
C GLY A 35 3.57 13.81 15.21
N CYS A 36 4.37 12.75 15.07
CA CYS A 36 4.66 11.83 16.16
C CYS A 36 5.64 12.41 17.18
N GLN A 37 5.33 12.23 18.45
CA GLN A 37 6.27 12.49 19.53
C GLN A 37 7.25 11.32 19.66
N MET A 38 8.50 11.63 19.94
CA MET A 38 9.55 10.62 20.07
C MET A 38 9.39 9.84 21.38
N THR A 39 9.54 8.52 21.32
CA THR A 39 9.66 7.67 22.51
C THR A 39 11.11 7.55 22.93
N TYR A 40 11.39 7.75 24.22
CA TYR A 40 12.72 7.55 24.82
C TYR A 40 12.72 6.28 25.67
N MET A 41 13.86 5.61 25.81
CA MET A 41 13.97 4.33 26.54
C MET A 41 15.41 3.99 26.91
N TYR A 42 15.58 3.05 27.85
CA TYR A 42 16.87 2.49 28.26
C TYR A 42 16.88 0.97 28.03
N PRO A 43 17.10 0.52 26.78
CA PRO A 43 16.89 -0.87 26.41
C PRO A 43 18.10 -1.75 26.73
N THR A 44 17.84 -2.87 27.40
CA THR A 44 18.78 -4.00 27.56
C THR A 44 18.20 -5.25 26.90
N TYR A 45 19.01 -6.00 26.16
CA TYR A 45 18.58 -7.22 25.45
C TYR A 45 19.32 -8.42 26.01
N ILE A 46 18.58 -9.32 26.65
CA ILE A 46 19.10 -10.51 27.30
C ILE A 46 18.94 -11.69 26.36
N PRO A 47 20.02 -12.38 25.92
CA PRO A 47 19.90 -13.51 25.02
C PRO A 47 19.20 -14.69 25.71
N ILE A 48 18.28 -15.34 25.00
CA ILE A 48 17.63 -16.58 25.44
C ILE A 48 18.30 -17.75 24.72
N HIS A 49 19.12 -18.49 25.46
CA HIS A 49 19.89 -19.58 24.89
C HIS A 49 19.01 -20.73 24.43
N ALA A 50 19.37 -21.29 23.26
CA ALA A 50 18.82 -22.55 22.78
C ALA A 50 19.29 -23.72 23.66
N PRO A 51 18.52 -24.82 23.76
CA PRO A 51 19.01 -26.04 24.39
C PRO A 51 20.25 -26.54 23.64
N ASN A 52 21.21 -27.14 24.35
CA ASN A 52 22.50 -27.63 23.79
C ASN A 52 22.37 -28.54 22.54
N ASN A 53 21.20 -29.10 22.28
CA ASN A 53 20.92 -29.99 21.15
C ASN A 53 20.37 -29.28 19.90
N VAL A 54 20.12 -27.97 19.94
CA VAL A 54 19.56 -27.19 18.82
C VAL A 54 20.46 -25.98 18.56
N SER A 55 21.43 -26.15 17.66
CA SER A 55 22.17 -25.03 17.05
C SER A 55 21.27 -24.41 15.97
N SER A 56 20.71 -23.25 16.26
CA SER A 56 20.25 -22.33 15.24
C SER A 56 21.13 -21.09 15.35
N ASP A 57 22.39 -21.22 14.92
CA ASP A 57 23.39 -20.15 15.06
C ASP A 57 23.11 -18.91 14.20
N ARG A 58 22.09 -18.98 13.32
CA ARG A 58 21.73 -17.90 12.40
C ARG A 58 20.83 -16.83 13.01
N TYR A 59 19.83 -17.23 13.80
CA TYR A 59 18.80 -16.32 14.30
C TYR A 59 18.79 -16.31 15.81
N GLY A 60 18.51 -15.14 16.40
CA GLY A 60 18.55 -14.91 17.84
C GLY A 60 17.18 -14.75 18.48
N LEU A 61 17.09 -15.03 19.77
CA LEU A 61 15.92 -14.71 20.61
C LEU A 61 16.41 -13.91 21.82
N PHE A 62 15.80 -12.75 22.05
CA PHE A 62 16.17 -11.87 23.14
C PHE A 62 14.96 -11.52 24.01
N LEU A 63 15.18 -11.36 25.31
CA LEU A 63 14.24 -10.75 26.26
C LEU A 63 14.63 -9.28 26.45
N TYR A 64 13.66 -8.39 26.29
CA TYR A 64 13.81 -6.97 26.54
C TYR A 64 13.73 -6.68 28.05
N HIS A 65 14.61 -5.81 28.53
CA HIS A 65 14.56 -5.26 29.88
C HIS A 65 14.70 -3.73 29.83
N GLU A 66 13.78 -3.01 30.49
CA GLU A 66 13.85 -1.56 30.63
C GLU A 66 14.62 -1.17 31.89
N GLY A 67 15.67 -0.37 31.75
CA GLY A 67 16.36 0.24 32.88
C GLY A 67 17.84 0.49 32.64
N TRP A 68 18.41 1.39 33.44
CA TRP A 68 19.84 1.73 33.44
C TRP A 68 20.66 0.95 34.47
N LYS A 69 20.02 0.19 35.36
CA LYS A 69 20.73 -0.59 36.38
C LYS A 69 21.31 -1.86 35.74
N GLU A 70 22.55 -2.19 36.11
CA GLU A 70 23.15 -3.46 35.77
C GLU A 70 22.36 -4.60 36.42
N ILE A 71 22.07 -5.64 35.65
CA ILE A 71 21.25 -6.79 36.07
C ILE A 71 21.97 -8.08 35.71
N ASP A 72 21.84 -9.09 36.58
CA ASP A 72 22.25 -10.45 36.28
C ASP A 72 21.23 -11.07 35.30
N PHE A 73 21.72 -11.41 34.10
CA PHE A 73 20.92 -11.96 33.01
C PHE A 73 20.36 -13.34 33.35
N ASP A 74 21.19 -14.21 33.95
CA ASP A 74 20.78 -15.57 34.31
C ASP A 74 19.73 -15.52 35.43
N GLU A 75 19.93 -14.64 36.41
CA GLU A 75 18.95 -14.43 37.47
C GLU A 75 17.61 -13.89 36.93
N ARG A 76 17.66 -12.90 36.03
CA ARG A 76 16.45 -12.29 35.43
C ARG A 76 15.63 -13.31 34.63
N VAL A 77 16.29 -14.16 33.86
CA VAL A 77 15.65 -15.22 33.06
C VAL A 77 15.10 -16.31 33.97
N ARG A 78 15.84 -16.70 35.01
CA ARG A 78 15.41 -17.72 35.99
C ARG A 78 14.19 -17.29 36.81
N LYS A 79 13.96 -15.99 36.97
CA LYS A 79 12.84 -15.40 37.74
C LYS A 79 11.67 -14.90 36.88
N LEU A 80 11.54 -15.32 35.62
CA LEU A 80 10.40 -14.93 34.78
C LEU A 80 9.05 -15.28 35.40
N ASP A 81 8.16 -14.29 35.42
CA ASP A 81 6.81 -14.38 35.97
C ASP A 81 5.79 -13.47 35.27
N GLY A 82 6.09 -12.82 34.14
CA GLY A 82 5.14 -11.98 33.40
C GLY A 82 4.24 -12.77 32.44
N VAL A 83 3.58 -12.03 31.54
CA VAL A 83 2.87 -12.59 30.38
C VAL A 83 3.79 -12.46 29.15
N PRO A 84 4.11 -13.56 28.44
CA PRO A 84 5.03 -13.52 27.31
C PRO A 84 4.41 -12.84 26.09
N VAL A 85 5.10 -11.84 25.56
CA VAL A 85 4.81 -11.20 24.27
C VAL A 85 6.02 -11.39 23.37
N LEU A 86 5.82 -11.88 22.14
CA LEU A 86 6.89 -12.00 21.15
C LEU A 86 6.72 -10.95 20.05
N PHE A 87 7.72 -10.09 19.92
CA PHE A 87 7.85 -9.16 18.82
C PHE A 87 8.58 -9.78 17.63
N ILE A 88 8.04 -9.58 16.43
CA ILE A 88 8.59 -10.08 15.17
C ILE A 88 8.88 -8.88 14.25
N PRO A 89 10.16 -8.61 13.91
CA PRO A 89 10.54 -7.45 13.12
C PRO A 89 10.13 -7.61 11.64
N GLY A 90 10.10 -6.47 10.95
CA GLY A 90 9.76 -6.39 9.53
C GLY A 90 10.90 -6.73 8.57
N ASN A 91 10.64 -6.49 7.28
CA ASN A 91 11.65 -6.59 6.22
C ASN A 91 12.85 -5.68 6.50
N GLY A 92 14.06 -6.24 6.54
CA GLY A 92 15.27 -5.48 6.90
C GLY A 92 15.30 -4.97 8.35
N GLY A 93 14.39 -5.45 9.19
CA GLY A 93 14.20 -4.97 10.57
C GLY A 93 15.12 -5.65 11.57
N SER A 94 15.45 -4.92 12.65
CA SER A 94 16.21 -5.46 13.78
C SER A 94 15.27 -5.78 14.93
N TYR A 95 15.62 -6.80 15.73
CA TYR A 95 15.00 -7.12 17.01
C TYR A 95 14.85 -5.90 17.95
N LYS A 96 15.69 -4.87 17.78
CA LYS A 96 15.68 -3.61 18.53
C LYS A 96 14.46 -2.72 18.28
N GLN A 97 13.66 -3.01 17.25
CA GLN A 97 12.44 -2.26 16.93
C GLN A 97 11.37 -2.34 18.02
N VAL A 98 11.41 -3.36 18.88
CA VAL A 98 10.45 -3.56 19.99
C VAL A 98 10.51 -2.48 21.08
N ARG A 99 11.65 -1.79 21.20
CA ARG A 99 12.03 -0.97 22.36
C ARG A 99 10.99 0.04 22.82
N SER A 100 10.29 0.71 21.90
CA SER A 100 9.32 1.74 22.26
C SER A 100 8.07 1.14 22.89
N PHE A 101 7.56 0.03 22.35
CA PHE A 101 6.41 -0.67 22.95
C PHE A 101 6.77 -1.31 24.29
N ALA A 102 7.95 -1.93 24.39
CA ALA A 102 8.37 -2.57 25.63
C ALA A 102 8.63 -1.56 26.75
N ALA A 103 9.26 -0.42 26.44
CA ALA A 103 9.47 0.67 27.39
C ALA A 103 8.15 1.29 27.87
N GLU A 104 7.23 1.61 26.95
CA GLU A 104 5.92 2.14 27.33
C GLU A 104 5.06 1.11 28.08
N SER A 105 5.19 -0.19 27.77
CA SER A 105 4.53 -1.25 28.54
C SER A 105 5.04 -1.31 29.99
N SER A 106 6.35 -1.17 30.20
CA SER A 106 6.95 -1.13 31.54
C SER A 106 6.46 0.10 32.33
N ARG A 107 6.43 1.28 31.69
CA ARG A 107 5.91 2.52 32.30
C ARG A 107 4.43 2.43 32.62
N ALA A 108 3.63 1.93 31.70
CA ALA A 108 2.19 1.74 31.89
C ALA A 108 1.90 0.78 33.05
N TYR A 109 2.68 -0.30 33.19
CA TYR A 109 2.55 -1.22 34.32
C TYR A 109 2.90 -0.57 35.68
N GLN A 110 3.94 0.27 35.72
CA GLN A 110 4.39 0.96 36.94
C GLN A 110 3.43 2.08 37.36
N ASN A 111 2.93 2.87 36.40
CA ASN A 111 2.09 4.02 36.65
C ASN A 111 0.59 3.68 36.76
N GLY A 112 0.21 2.46 36.38
CA GLY A 112 -1.18 2.01 36.34
C GLY A 112 -1.92 2.44 35.07
N PRO A 113 -3.23 2.14 34.98
CA PRO A 113 -4.06 2.55 33.84
C PRO A 113 -4.02 4.07 33.63
N LEU A 114 -4.13 4.54 32.37
CA LEU A 114 -4.31 5.98 32.13
C LEU A 114 -5.52 6.47 32.92
N GLU A 115 -5.45 7.69 33.46
CA GLU A 115 -6.57 8.26 34.20
C GLU A 115 -7.88 8.08 33.42
N PRO A 116 -9.02 7.79 34.08
CA PRO A 116 -10.31 7.74 33.41
C PRO A 116 -10.64 9.02 32.62
N SER A 117 -10.06 10.15 33.03
CA SER A 117 -10.12 11.45 32.35
C SER A 117 -9.46 11.47 30.96
N PHE A 118 -8.51 10.55 30.71
CA PHE A 118 -7.75 10.39 29.46
C PHE A 118 -8.48 9.52 28.42
N TYR A 119 -9.37 8.63 28.86
CA TYR A 119 -10.15 7.72 28.00
C TYR A 119 -11.52 8.25 27.57
N ARG A 120 -11.82 9.53 27.86
CA ARG A 120 -13.16 10.12 28.02
C ARG A 120 -14.08 10.22 26.79
N GLU A 121 -14.09 9.22 25.92
CA GLU A 121 -15.40 8.74 25.49
C GLU A 121 -16.03 8.04 26.71
N PRO A 122 -17.32 8.20 26.91
CA PRO A 122 -17.94 7.66 28.10
C PRO A 122 -17.90 6.14 28.01
N SER A 123 -17.89 5.52 29.17
CA SER A 123 -17.90 4.09 29.37
C SER A 123 -19.28 3.52 29.07
N SER A 124 -19.34 2.52 28.18
CA SER A 124 -20.41 1.51 28.19
C SER A 124 -20.56 1.01 29.63
N ALA A 125 -21.79 0.94 30.12
CA ALA A 125 -22.12 0.69 31.52
C ALA A 125 -21.99 -0.81 31.89
N PHE A 126 -20.77 -1.32 31.69
CA PHE A 126 -20.24 -2.47 32.42
C PHE A 126 -19.25 -1.95 33.46
N GLU A 127 -19.78 -1.29 34.47
CA GLU A 127 -19.23 -1.49 35.81
C GLU A 127 -19.67 -2.90 36.21
N LEU A 128 -18.71 -3.82 36.30
CA LEU A 128 -18.90 -4.99 37.17
C LEU A 128 -19.27 -4.43 38.53
N GLU A 129 -20.52 -4.66 38.96
CA GLU A 129 -20.99 -4.32 40.29
C GLU A 129 -19.91 -4.79 41.30
N ASP A 130 -19.46 -3.84 42.13
CA ASP A 130 -18.68 -4.06 43.34
C ASP A 130 -17.19 -4.45 43.21
N SER A 131 -16.44 -3.81 42.30
CA SER A 131 -14.98 -3.74 42.46
C SER A 131 -14.44 -2.35 42.14
N SER A 132 -13.71 -1.76 43.09
CA SER A 132 -12.83 -0.63 42.83
C SER A 132 -11.99 -0.93 41.58
N LEU A 133 -12.04 -0.06 40.57
CA LEU A 133 -11.16 -0.14 39.40
C LEU A 133 -9.73 -0.41 39.90
N PRO A 134 -9.10 -1.53 39.52
CA PRO A 134 -7.81 -1.88 40.07
C PRO A 134 -6.83 -0.77 39.71
N SER A 135 -6.18 -0.20 40.73
CA SER A 135 -5.19 0.87 40.57
C SER A 135 -3.95 0.45 39.78
N GLN A 136 -3.85 -0.84 39.43
CA GLN A 136 -2.73 -1.45 38.74
C GLN A 136 -3.17 -2.60 37.83
N TYR A 137 -2.40 -2.86 36.77
CA TYR A 137 -2.60 -4.00 35.88
C TYR A 137 -2.26 -5.34 36.57
N GLY A 138 -2.97 -6.42 36.18
CA GLY A 138 -2.85 -7.72 36.84
C GLY A 138 -1.49 -8.41 36.70
N ARG A 139 -0.71 -8.09 35.66
CA ARG A 139 0.64 -8.63 35.42
C ARG A 139 1.43 -7.77 34.43
N ILE A 140 2.76 -7.84 34.51
CA ILE A 140 3.66 -7.21 33.54
C ILE A 140 3.75 -8.01 32.23
N LEU A 141 4.03 -7.34 31.12
CA LEU A 141 4.36 -7.96 29.84
C LEU A 141 5.87 -8.19 29.74
N ASP A 142 6.28 -9.45 29.60
CA ASP A 142 7.67 -9.81 29.30
C ASP A 142 7.85 -9.86 27.78
N TRP A 143 8.50 -8.84 27.23
CA TRP A 143 8.71 -8.69 25.79
C TRP A 143 9.92 -9.48 25.32
N PHE A 144 9.68 -10.52 24.54
CA PHE A 144 10.67 -11.22 23.73
C PHE A 144 10.70 -10.62 22.33
N THR A 145 11.82 -10.77 21.64
CA THR A 145 12.01 -10.31 20.26
C THR A 145 12.95 -11.26 19.52
N VAL A 146 12.61 -11.61 18.28
CA VAL A 146 13.49 -12.41 17.42
C VAL A 146 14.44 -11.52 16.63
N ASP A 147 15.69 -11.95 16.49
CA ASP A 147 16.66 -11.40 15.56
C ASP A 147 16.74 -12.26 14.31
N LEU A 148 16.27 -11.68 13.21
CA LEU A 148 16.18 -12.30 11.90
C LEU A 148 17.27 -11.78 10.95
N GLU A 149 18.39 -11.31 11.51
CA GLU A 149 19.59 -10.81 10.80
C GLU A 149 19.32 -9.64 9.84
N GLY A 150 18.21 -8.93 10.02
CA GLY A 150 17.81 -7.85 9.12
C GLY A 150 17.63 -8.30 7.68
N GLU A 151 17.20 -9.54 7.44
CA GLU A 151 17.04 -10.06 6.09
C GLU A 151 15.86 -9.40 5.35
N HIS A 152 16.01 -9.24 4.02
CA HIS A 152 14.99 -8.65 3.16
C HIS A 152 13.83 -9.59 2.81
N SER A 153 13.05 -9.96 3.83
CA SER A 153 11.92 -10.91 3.75
C SER A 153 10.76 -10.49 2.83
N ALA A 154 10.62 -9.21 2.48
CA ALA A 154 9.60 -8.77 1.51
C ALA A 154 9.94 -9.13 0.06
N MET A 155 11.20 -9.53 -0.21
CA MET A 155 11.72 -9.71 -1.56
C MET A 155 11.86 -11.18 -1.97
N ASP A 156 11.76 -12.12 -1.04
CA ASP A 156 11.95 -13.54 -1.29
C ASP A 156 11.06 -14.42 -0.39
N GLY A 157 10.27 -15.29 -1.01
CA GLY A 157 9.33 -16.18 -0.32
C GLY A 157 9.99 -17.23 0.58
N ARG A 158 11.21 -17.68 0.24
CA ARG A 158 11.95 -18.67 1.02
C ARG A 158 12.42 -18.09 2.36
N ILE A 159 12.79 -16.81 2.36
CA ILE A 159 13.16 -16.10 3.59
C ILE A 159 11.99 -16.08 4.58
N LEU A 160 10.78 -15.82 4.08
CA LEU A 160 9.58 -15.82 4.93
C LEU A 160 9.25 -17.20 5.50
N GLU A 161 9.44 -18.27 4.72
CA GLU A 161 9.30 -19.64 5.22
C GLU A 161 10.26 -19.90 6.38
N GLU A 162 11.54 -19.53 6.24
CA GLU A 162 12.57 -19.71 7.27
C GLU A 162 12.32 -18.85 8.51
N HIS A 163 11.87 -17.60 8.32
CA HIS A 163 11.45 -16.73 9.42
C HIS A 163 10.26 -17.35 10.17
N THR A 164 9.33 -17.99 9.45
CA THR A 164 8.19 -18.69 10.05
C THR A 164 8.64 -19.90 10.87
N GLU A 165 9.55 -20.73 10.33
CA GLU A 165 10.13 -21.87 11.04
C GLU A 165 10.79 -21.43 12.36
N TYR A 166 11.60 -20.37 12.31
CA TYR A 166 12.29 -19.86 13.49
C TYR A 166 11.34 -19.23 14.51
N VAL A 167 10.32 -18.48 14.09
CA VAL A 167 9.30 -17.92 14.99
C VAL A 167 8.54 -19.02 15.72
N VAL A 168 8.19 -20.12 15.04
CA VAL A 168 7.55 -21.28 15.69
C VAL A 168 8.47 -21.89 16.75
N TYR A 169 9.75 -22.04 16.45
CA TYR A 169 10.76 -22.46 17.42
C TYR A 169 10.85 -21.49 18.62
N ALA A 170 10.89 -20.18 18.37
CA ALA A 170 10.97 -19.16 19.41
C ALA A 170 9.75 -19.20 20.34
N ILE A 171 8.54 -19.38 19.81
CA ILE A 171 7.31 -19.53 20.62
C ILE A 171 7.44 -20.73 21.58
N HIS A 172 7.92 -21.88 21.09
CA HIS A 172 8.11 -23.05 21.93
C HIS A 172 9.17 -22.81 22.99
N ARG A 173 10.29 -22.19 22.60
CA ARG A 173 11.40 -21.90 23.51
C ARG A 173 10.98 -20.97 24.64
N ILE A 174 10.18 -19.95 24.35
CA ILE A 174 9.62 -19.05 25.37
C ILE A 174 8.76 -19.83 26.36
N LEU A 175 7.81 -20.63 25.89
CA LEU A 175 6.93 -21.42 26.77
C LEU A 175 7.72 -22.42 27.63
N ASP A 176 8.78 -23.03 27.08
CA ASP A 176 9.63 -23.94 27.84
C ASP A 176 10.52 -23.19 28.84
N GLN A 177 11.01 -21.98 28.50
CA GLN A 177 11.73 -21.11 29.43
C GLN A 177 10.87 -20.75 30.64
N TYR A 178 9.57 -20.47 30.45
CA TYR A 178 8.66 -20.21 31.57
C TYR A 178 8.46 -21.44 32.48
N LYS A 179 8.47 -22.66 31.92
CA LYS A 179 8.45 -23.90 32.74
C LYS A 179 9.71 -24.02 33.57
N GLU A 180 10.87 -23.79 32.96
CA GLU A 180 12.17 -23.81 33.64
C GLU A 180 12.22 -22.78 34.78
N SER A 181 11.81 -21.54 34.52
CA SER A 181 11.75 -20.46 35.52
C SER A 181 10.74 -20.76 36.63
N HIS A 182 9.58 -21.34 36.32
CA HIS A 182 8.61 -21.77 37.33
C HIS A 182 9.18 -22.86 38.24
N LEU A 183 9.87 -23.86 37.69
CA LEU A 183 10.54 -24.91 38.46
C LEU A 183 11.71 -24.38 39.30
N ALA A 184 12.43 -23.37 38.82
CA ALA A 184 13.47 -22.72 39.59
C ALA A 184 12.89 -21.96 40.81
N ARG A 185 11.85 -21.15 40.60
CA ARG A 185 11.17 -20.40 41.67
C ARG A 185 10.57 -21.33 42.74
N SER A 186 10.03 -22.48 42.35
CA SER A 186 9.47 -23.44 43.32
C SER A 186 10.54 -24.13 44.18
N LYS A 187 11.76 -24.32 43.65
CA LYS A 187 12.90 -24.85 44.41
C LYS A 187 13.45 -23.84 45.43
N ASP A 188 13.38 -22.55 45.13
CA ASP A 188 13.88 -21.49 46.00
C ASP A 188 12.93 -21.14 47.18
N GLY A 189 11.90 -21.96 47.43
CA GLY A 189 10.99 -21.82 48.58
C GLY A 189 9.99 -20.67 48.48
N VAL A 190 9.96 -19.94 47.36
CA VAL A 190 8.96 -18.90 47.10
C VAL A 190 7.65 -19.59 46.71
N ARG A 191 6.57 -19.35 47.47
CA ARG A 191 5.21 -19.81 47.15
C ARG A 191 4.87 -19.36 45.72
N SER A 192 4.95 -20.25 44.74
CA SER A 192 4.65 -19.94 43.33
C SER A 192 3.14 -19.76 43.19
N THR A 193 2.67 -18.53 43.39
CA THR A 193 1.24 -18.16 43.33
C THR A 193 0.76 -17.85 41.91
N GLY A 194 1.61 -17.99 40.90
CA GLY A 194 1.31 -17.63 39.51
C GLY A 194 1.15 -18.84 38.59
N ASN A 195 0.02 -18.91 37.89
CA ASN A 195 -0.21 -19.90 36.82
C ASN A 195 0.82 -19.75 35.70
N LEU A 196 1.25 -20.90 35.16
CA LEU A 196 2.16 -21.00 34.01
C LEU A 196 1.46 -20.47 32.74
N PRO A 197 2.09 -19.58 31.94
CA PRO A 197 1.48 -19.14 30.70
C PRO A 197 1.33 -20.31 29.71
N SER A 198 0.15 -20.44 29.12
CA SER A 198 -0.19 -21.44 28.10
C SER A 198 0.03 -20.93 26.67
N SER A 199 0.05 -19.61 26.48
CA SER A 199 0.13 -18.96 25.18
C SER A 199 1.07 -17.74 25.19
N VAL A 200 1.61 -17.41 24.02
CA VAL A 200 2.40 -16.20 23.76
C VAL A 200 1.58 -15.23 22.90
N MET A 201 1.51 -13.95 23.28
CA MET A 201 0.93 -12.92 22.40
C MET A 201 1.94 -12.55 21.31
N LEU A 202 1.50 -12.44 20.05
CA LEU A 202 2.40 -12.04 18.96
C LEU A 202 2.17 -10.58 18.56
N VAL A 203 3.25 -9.83 18.42
CA VAL A 203 3.24 -8.47 17.86
C VAL A 203 4.18 -8.43 16.67
N GLY A 204 3.63 -8.30 15.46
CA GLY A 204 4.44 -8.31 14.23
C GLY A 204 4.39 -6.97 13.51
N HIS A 205 5.53 -6.52 12.98
CA HIS A 205 5.60 -5.32 12.15
C HIS A 205 5.89 -5.68 10.69
N SER A 206 5.24 -5.01 9.74
CA SER A 206 5.49 -5.22 8.31
C SER A 206 5.40 -6.72 7.95
N MET A 207 6.40 -7.27 7.28
CA MET A 207 6.48 -8.70 6.98
C MET A 207 6.45 -9.60 8.23
N GLY A 208 6.90 -9.12 9.40
CA GLY A 208 6.84 -9.85 10.66
C GLY A 208 5.42 -10.15 11.14
N GLY A 209 4.45 -9.28 10.83
CA GLY A 209 3.03 -9.55 11.09
C GLY A 209 2.44 -10.60 10.14
N PHE A 210 2.94 -10.67 8.91
CA PHE A 210 2.60 -11.77 8.01
C PHE A 210 3.23 -13.09 8.48
N VAL A 211 4.49 -13.08 8.92
CA VAL A 211 5.17 -14.24 9.53
C VAL A 211 4.42 -14.72 10.78
N ALA A 212 3.93 -13.82 11.63
CA ALA A 212 3.10 -14.18 12.78
C ALA A 212 1.87 -15.00 12.36
N ARG A 213 1.19 -14.61 11.28
CA ARG A 213 0.05 -15.37 10.74
C ARG A 213 0.47 -16.70 10.10
N ALA A 214 1.60 -16.73 9.40
CA ALA A 214 2.12 -17.95 8.82
C ALA A 214 2.48 -18.98 9.91
N ALA A 215 2.98 -18.53 11.06
CA ALA A 215 3.31 -19.41 12.19
C ALA A 215 2.08 -20.16 12.75
N LEU A 216 0.89 -19.55 12.73
CA LEU A 216 -0.36 -20.17 13.22
C LEU A 216 -0.83 -21.36 12.38
N VAL A 217 -0.50 -21.38 11.09
CA VAL A 217 -0.86 -22.48 10.18
C VAL A 217 0.29 -23.45 9.98
N HIS A 218 1.43 -23.22 10.64
CA HIS A 218 2.58 -24.09 10.58
C HIS A 218 2.30 -25.42 11.32
N PRO A 219 2.57 -26.59 10.70
CA PRO A 219 2.20 -27.89 11.26
C PRO A 219 2.90 -28.22 12.59
N GLY A 220 4.07 -27.63 12.84
CA GLY A 220 4.83 -27.82 14.06
C GLY A 220 4.36 -26.99 15.27
N LEU A 221 3.42 -26.04 15.11
CA LEU A 221 3.01 -25.19 16.24
C LEU A 221 2.19 -25.99 17.27
N ARG A 222 2.54 -25.86 18.57
CA ARG A 222 1.78 -26.46 19.67
C ARG A 222 0.37 -25.87 19.73
N LYS A 223 -0.64 -26.70 19.99
CA LYS A 223 -2.05 -26.25 20.10
C LYS A 223 -2.19 -25.18 21.18
N SER A 224 -2.98 -24.15 20.91
CA SER A 224 -3.24 -23.01 21.82
C SER A 224 -1.99 -22.24 22.27
N ALA A 225 -0.83 -22.43 21.63
CA ALA A 225 0.38 -21.69 21.97
C ALA A 225 0.31 -20.21 21.60
N VAL A 226 -0.61 -19.83 20.70
CA VAL A 226 -0.87 -18.43 20.33
C VAL A 226 -2.37 -18.26 20.17
N GLU A 227 -2.91 -17.23 20.82
CA GLU A 227 -4.33 -16.90 20.73
C GLU A 227 -4.61 -15.42 20.42
N THR A 228 -3.58 -14.57 20.49
CA THR A 228 -3.69 -13.12 20.28
C THR A 228 -2.55 -12.63 19.39
N ILE A 229 -2.91 -11.93 18.31
CA ILE A 229 -1.96 -11.34 17.36
C ILE A 229 -2.33 -9.87 17.14
N LEU A 230 -1.34 -8.98 17.32
CA LEU A 230 -1.42 -7.59 16.91
C LEU A 230 -0.42 -7.35 15.77
N THR A 231 -0.87 -6.81 14.66
CA THR A 231 0.01 -6.53 13.52
C THR A 231 0.07 -5.04 13.22
N LEU A 232 1.27 -4.50 12.97
CA LEU A 232 1.54 -3.10 12.72
C LEU A 232 2.02 -2.93 11.27
N SER A 233 1.31 -2.14 10.46
CA SER A 233 1.63 -1.90 9.04
C SER A 233 2.01 -3.18 8.27
N SER A 234 1.27 -4.28 8.48
CA SER A 234 1.65 -5.60 7.95
C SER A 234 0.81 -5.96 6.71
N PRO A 235 1.42 -6.41 5.59
CA PRO A 235 0.66 -6.82 4.41
C PRO A 235 0.02 -8.19 4.63
N HIS A 236 -1.30 -8.26 4.55
CA HIS A 236 -2.10 -9.47 4.73
C HIS A 236 -2.73 -9.99 3.43
N GLN A 237 -3.16 -9.08 2.56
CA GLN A 237 -3.91 -9.45 1.34
C GLN A 237 -3.00 -10.03 0.24
N TYR A 238 -1.90 -9.34 -0.06
CA TYR A 238 -0.95 -9.71 -1.11
C TYR A 238 0.44 -9.16 -0.78
N PRO A 239 1.53 -9.72 -1.36
CA PRO A 239 2.87 -9.21 -1.12
C PRO A 239 3.01 -7.79 -1.71
N PRO A 240 3.73 -6.86 -1.02
CA PRO A 240 3.95 -5.50 -1.53
C PRO A 240 4.72 -5.49 -2.86
N VAL A 241 5.60 -6.47 -3.06
CA VAL A 241 6.41 -6.64 -4.27
C VAL A 241 6.09 -8.03 -4.87
N ALA A 242 4.94 -8.14 -5.53
CA ALA A 242 4.45 -9.39 -6.13
C ALA A 242 5.17 -9.78 -7.44
N LEU A 243 6.51 -9.83 -7.42
CA LEU A 243 7.34 -10.08 -8.61
C LEU A 243 7.81 -11.53 -8.72
N GLN A 244 7.98 -12.22 -7.59
CA GLN A 244 8.44 -13.60 -7.54
C GLN A 244 7.26 -14.59 -7.36
N PRO A 245 7.19 -15.67 -8.15
CA PRO A 245 6.11 -16.66 -8.03
C PRO A 245 6.01 -17.33 -6.66
N SER A 246 7.13 -17.77 -6.07
CA SER A 246 7.15 -18.39 -4.74
C SER A 246 6.59 -17.48 -3.64
N LEU A 247 6.94 -16.18 -3.65
CA LEU A 247 6.40 -15.20 -2.71
C LEU A 247 4.88 -15.06 -2.83
N GLY A 248 4.37 -14.95 -4.06
CA GLY A 248 2.92 -14.90 -4.32
C GLY A 248 2.20 -16.17 -3.89
N HIS A 249 2.81 -17.34 -4.11
CA HIS A 249 2.27 -18.63 -3.68
C HIS A 249 2.20 -18.75 -2.16
N PHE A 250 3.24 -18.34 -1.44
CA PHE A 250 3.28 -18.39 0.03
C PHE A 250 2.16 -17.54 0.65
N PHE A 251 1.95 -16.31 0.15
CA PHE A 251 0.82 -15.46 0.55
C PHE A 251 -0.54 -16.12 0.30
N SER A 252 -0.73 -16.69 -0.89
CA SER A 252 -1.98 -17.35 -1.26
C SER A 252 -2.25 -18.56 -0.35
N HIS A 253 -1.24 -19.38 -0.09
CA HIS A 253 -1.35 -20.56 0.75
C HIS A 253 -1.73 -20.22 2.19
N VAL A 254 -1.02 -19.27 2.83
CA VAL A 254 -1.35 -18.82 4.18
C VAL A 254 -2.77 -18.25 4.24
N ASN A 255 -3.16 -17.41 3.27
CA ASN A 255 -4.51 -16.85 3.24
C ASN A 255 -5.60 -17.92 3.07
N GLU A 256 -5.35 -18.96 2.28
CA GLU A 256 -6.28 -20.09 2.12
C GLU A 256 -6.41 -20.93 3.39
N GLU A 257 -5.29 -21.26 4.06
CA GLU A 257 -5.31 -21.97 5.34
C GLU A 257 -6.04 -21.18 6.43
N TRP A 258 -5.88 -19.86 6.48
CA TRP A 258 -6.63 -19.00 7.40
C TRP A 258 -8.14 -19.03 7.10
N ARG A 259 -8.54 -18.89 5.82
CA ARG A 259 -9.97 -18.99 5.43
C ARG A 259 -10.56 -20.34 5.80
N ASN A 260 -9.82 -21.42 5.58
CA ASN A 260 -10.25 -22.78 5.90
C ASN A 260 -10.25 -23.03 7.41
N GLY A 261 -9.36 -22.37 8.17
CA GLY A 261 -9.24 -22.48 9.62
C GLY A 261 -10.45 -22.00 10.42
N TYR A 262 -11.31 -21.17 9.81
CA TYR A 262 -12.58 -20.71 10.39
C TYR A 262 -13.81 -21.46 9.87
N LYS A 263 -13.70 -22.27 8.81
CA LYS A 263 -14.82 -23.09 8.32
C LYS A 263 -15.07 -24.24 9.31
N LYS A 264 -16.34 -24.50 9.65
CA LYS A 264 -16.71 -25.70 10.41
C LYS A 264 -16.38 -26.94 9.57
N GLY A 265 -15.68 -27.91 10.15
CA GLY A 265 -15.39 -29.19 9.50
C GLY A 265 -16.66 -30.01 9.22
N VAL A 266 -16.54 -31.04 8.39
CA VAL A 266 -17.65 -31.96 8.02
C VAL A 266 -18.20 -32.74 9.23
N SER A 267 -17.42 -32.83 10.33
CA SER A 267 -17.88 -33.38 11.60
C SER A 267 -18.43 -32.28 12.51
N HIS A 268 -19.66 -32.45 13.00
CA HIS A 268 -20.33 -31.55 13.95
C HIS A 268 -19.60 -31.42 15.32
N THR A 269 -18.53 -32.17 15.57
CA THR A 269 -17.86 -32.27 16.89
C THR A 269 -16.48 -31.59 16.99
N SER A 270 -15.89 -31.11 15.89
CA SER A 270 -14.56 -30.45 15.93
C SER A 270 -14.69 -28.93 15.78
N SER A 271 -14.27 -28.17 16.79
CA SER A 271 -14.16 -26.71 16.69
C SER A 271 -13.14 -26.33 15.60
N PRO A 272 -13.36 -25.22 14.85
CA PRO A 272 -12.40 -24.75 13.86
C PRO A 272 -11.01 -24.55 14.47
N LYS A 273 -9.94 -24.84 13.72
CA LYS A 273 -8.55 -24.77 14.21
C LYS A 273 -8.18 -23.40 14.78
N LEU A 274 -8.76 -22.32 14.22
CA LEU A 274 -8.47 -20.94 14.59
C LEU A 274 -9.60 -20.29 15.42
N SER A 275 -10.53 -21.08 15.98
CA SER A 275 -11.73 -20.54 16.67
C SER A 275 -11.44 -19.67 17.89
N ASN A 276 -10.26 -19.80 18.50
CA ASN A 276 -9.88 -19.01 19.66
C ASN A 276 -8.89 -17.89 19.31
N VAL A 277 -8.40 -17.83 18.07
CA VAL A 277 -7.36 -16.86 17.68
C VAL A 277 -7.99 -15.52 17.33
N VAL A 278 -7.47 -14.44 17.91
CA VAL A 278 -7.85 -13.06 17.62
C VAL A 278 -6.71 -12.32 16.93
N VAL A 279 -7.01 -11.61 15.83
CA VAL A 279 -6.03 -10.80 15.09
C VAL A 279 -6.52 -9.38 14.89
N VAL A 280 -5.74 -8.39 15.32
CA VAL A 280 -6.01 -6.98 15.06
C VAL A 280 -4.88 -6.36 14.25
N SER A 281 -5.22 -5.63 13.20
CA SER A 281 -4.26 -4.97 12.31
C SER A 281 -4.35 -3.45 12.46
N ILE A 282 -3.24 -2.79 12.75
CA ILE A 282 -3.12 -1.32 12.74
C ILE A 282 -2.36 -0.90 11.48
N SER A 283 -2.99 -0.16 10.58
CA SER A 283 -2.32 0.38 9.38
C SER A 283 -1.69 1.75 9.66
N GLY A 284 -0.57 2.08 9.00
CA GLY A 284 0.07 3.41 9.13
C GLY A 284 -0.68 4.55 8.43
N GLY A 285 -1.70 4.26 7.61
CA GLY A 285 -2.51 5.26 6.93
C GLY A 285 -1.83 5.93 5.72
N ILE A 286 -2.19 7.19 5.43
CA ILE A 286 -1.82 7.88 4.19
C ILE A 286 -0.32 8.08 3.97
N HIS A 287 0.49 8.10 5.04
CA HIS A 287 1.94 8.33 5.02
C HIS A 287 2.76 7.02 4.94
N ASP A 288 2.12 5.85 5.10
CA ASP A 288 2.79 4.58 4.83
C ASP A 288 2.77 4.33 3.32
N TYR A 289 3.89 4.60 2.65
CA TYR A 289 4.04 4.37 1.21
C TYR A 289 4.41 2.93 0.86
N GLN A 290 4.85 2.12 1.83
CA GLN A 290 5.24 0.72 1.59
C GLN A 290 4.02 -0.19 1.71
N ILE A 291 3.26 -0.05 2.79
CA ILE A 291 2.10 -0.90 3.11
C ILE A 291 0.86 -0.01 3.25
N ARG A 292 0.14 0.15 2.14
CA ARG A 292 -1.15 0.87 2.12
C ARG A 292 -2.21 0.14 2.96
N SER A 293 -3.22 0.85 3.44
CA SER A 293 -4.28 0.28 4.29
C SER A 293 -4.97 -0.93 3.65
N ARG A 294 -5.15 -0.94 2.32
CA ARG A 294 -5.71 -2.11 1.62
C ARG A 294 -4.87 -3.38 1.79
N LEU A 295 -3.54 -3.26 1.73
CA LEU A 295 -2.63 -4.38 1.96
C LEU A 295 -2.76 -4.90 3.38
N ALA A 296 -2.95 -4.01 4.36
CA ALA A 296 -3.07 -4.31 5.78
C ALA A 296 -4.48 -4.80 6.22
N ALA A 297 -5.44 -4.86 5.31
CA ALA A 297 -6.80 -5.31 5.59
C ALA A 297 -6.86 -6.82 5.85
N LEU A 298 -7.77 -7.24 6.73
CA LEU A 298 -8.04 -8.65 7.04
C LEU A 298 -9.29 -9.19 6.33
N ASP A 299 -9.92 -8.37 5.49
CA ASP A 299 -11.18 -8.69 4.80
C ASP A 299 -11.06 -9.96 3.97
N GLY A 300 -12.06 -10.84 4.06
CA GLY A 300 -12.08 -12.11 3.34
C GLY A 300 -11.01 -13.12 3.81
N ILE A 301 -10.26 -12.83 4.88
CA ILE A 301 -9.26 -13.72 5.49
C ILE A 301 -9.68 -14.07 6.92
N VAL A 302 -10.00 -13.06 7.74
CA VAL A 302 -10.43 -13.21 9.13
C VAL A 302 -11.86 -12.71 9.26
N PRO A 303 -12.79 -13.46 9.88
CA PRO A 303 -14.14 -12.97 10.13
C PRO A 303 -14.11 -11.83 11.17
N SER A 304 -15.03 -10.87 11.05
CA SER A 304 -15.13 -9.70 11.95
C SER A 304 -15.29 -10.07 13.43
N THR A 305 -15.80 -11.27 13.72
CA THR A 305 -15.93 -11.81 15.08
C THR A 305 -14.60 -12.18 15.74
N HIS A 306 -13.52 -12.31 14.97
CA HIS A 306 -12.19 -12.72 15.43
C HIS A 306 -11.09 -11.70 15.10
N GLY A 307 -11.44 -10.59 14.46
CA GLY A 307 -10.44 -9.59 14.11
C GLY A 307 -10.98 -8.42 13.30
N PHE A 308 -10.22 -7.33 13.29
CA PHE A 308 -10.52 -6.14 12.49
C PHE A 308 -9.24 -5.37 12.16
N MET A 309 -9.35 -4.45 11.20
CA MET A 309 -8.29 -3.49 10.88
C MET A 309 -8.71 -2.09 11.33
N VAL A 310 -7.76 -1.30 11.84
CA VAL A 310 -7.94 0.10 12.20
C VAL A 310 -6.76 0.93 11.68
N GLY A 311 -7.02 2.04 10.99
CA GLY A 311 -5.95 2.95 10.58
C GLY A 311 -5.41 3.73 11.78
N SER A 312 -4.11 4.03 11.82
CA SER A 312 -3.49 4.79 12.92
C SER A 312 -4.13 6.17 13.12
N SER A 313 -4.67 6.78 12.05
CA SER A 313 -5.45 8.02 12.10
C SER A 313 -6.84 7.87 12.72
N SER A 314 -7.33 6.64 12.83
CA SER A 314 -8.58 6.28 13.51
C SER A 314 -8.36 5.66 14.89
N VAL A 315 -7.11 5.40 15.27
CA VAL A 315 -6.80 4.87 16.60
C VAL A 315 -7.04 5.96 17.65
N LYS A 316 -7.83 5.61 18.67
CA LYS A 316 -8.13 6.47 19.83
C LYS A 316 -6.82 6.96 20.47
N ASN A 317 -6.77 8.25 20.84
CA ASN A 317 -5.58 8.93 21.40
C ASN A 317 -4.39 9.09 20.45
N VAL A 318 -4.46 8.58 19.21
CA VAL A 318 -3.36 8.64 18.24
C VAL A 318 -3.67 9.64 17.13
N TRP A 319 -4.77 9.46 16.39
CA TRP A 319 -5.25 10.34 15.31
C TRP A 319 -4.21 10.84 14.30
N LEU A 320 -3.15 10.06 14.07
CA LEU A 320 -2.04 10.44 13.21
C LEU A 320 -1.77 9.36 12.18
N SER A 321 -1.57 9.78 10.94
CA SER A 321 -0.99 8.93 9.90
C SER A 321 0.53 8.89 10.03
N MET A 322 1.10 7.70 9.92
CA MET A 322 2.51 7.43 10.21
C MET A 322 3.22 6.87 8.98
N GLU A 323 4.49 7.23 8.82
CA GLU A 323 5.37 6.52 7.89
C GLU A 323 5.60 5.07 8.35
N HIS A 324 6.04 4.20 7.43
CA HIS A 324 6.14 2.76 7.65
C HIS A 324 6.95 2.35 8.90
N GLN A 325 8.04 3.08 9.20
CA GLN A 325 8.87 2.85 10.38
C GLN A 325 8.42 3.66 11.60
N SER A 326 7.75 4.79 11.38
CA SER A 326 7.27 5.68 12.45
C SER A 326 6.23 5.01 13.34
N ILE A 327 5.47 4.05 12.79
CA ILE A 327 4.54 3.22 13.57
C ILE A 327 5.18 2.50 14.76
N LEU A 328 6.50 2.24 14.71
CA LEU A 328 7.22 1.52 15.77
C LEU A 328 7.69 2.40 16.93
N TRP A 329 7.81 3.71 16.73
CA TRP A 329 8.41 4.61 17.73
C TRP A 329 7.55 5.82 18.09
N CYS A 330 6.46 6.06 17.34
CA CYS A 330 5.51 7.11 17.65
C CYS A 330 4.92 6.91 19.04
N ASN A 331 5.20 7.84 19.96
CA ASN A 331 4.87 7.67 21.36
C ASN A 331 3.37 7.50 21.59
N GLN A 332 2.53 8.30 20.91
CA GLN A 332 1.08 8.21 21.02
C GLN A 332 0.55 6.79 20.76
N LEU A 333 1.07 6.14 19.71
CA LEU A 333 0.67 4.77 19.39
C LEU A 333 1.33 3.74 20.31
N ALA A 334 2.60 3.93 20.67
CA ALA A 334 3.31 3.03 21.58
C ALA A 334 2.62 2.93 22.94
N VAL A 335 2.23 4.08 23.51
CA VAL A 335 1.43 4.18 24.74
C VAL A 335 0.09 3.47 24.57
N GLN A 336 -0.66 3.77 23.50
CA GLN A 336 -1.98 3.17 23.30
C GLN A 336 -1.92 1.65 23.14
N VAL A 337 -0.93 1.13 22.40
CA VAL A 337 -0.70 -0.31 22.24
C VAL A 337 -0.31 -0.96 23.57
N ALA A 338 0.61 -0.35 24.33
CA ALA A 338 1.02 -0.85 25.64
C ALA A 338 -0.17 -1.03 26.60
N HIS A 339 -1.00 0.00 26.76
CA HIS A 339 -2.20 -0.06 27.60
C HIS A 339 -3.26 -1.03 27.06
N THR A 340 -3.36 -1.20 25.74
CA THR A 340 -4.26 -2.19 25.12
C THR A 340 -3.85 -3.61 25.47
N LEU A 341 -2.55 -3.94 25.33
CA LEU A 341 -2.04 -5.28 25.64
C LEU A 341 -2.15 -5.63 27.13
N LEU A 342 -1.86 -4.67 28.01
CA LEU A 342 -2.01 -4.85 29.46
C LEU A 342 -3.48 -5.04 29.89
N SER A 343 -4.41 -4.33 29.24
CA SER A 343 -5.86 -4.46 29.51
C SER A 343 -6.46 -5.80 29.08
N MET A 344 -5.73 -6.63 28.32
CA MET A 344 -6.18 -7.98 27.96
C MET A 344 -5.92 -9.03 29.05
N ILE A 345 -5.17 -8.68 30.09
CA ILE A 345 -4.81 -9.58 31.18
C ILE A 345 -5.96 -9.58 32.19
N ASP A 346 -6.52 -10.77 32.44
CA ASP A 346 -7.53 -10.97 33.46
C ASP A 346 -6.94 -10.65 34.85
N PRO A 347 -7.53 -9.73 35.63
CA PRO A 347 -7.02 -9.38 36.95
C PRO A 347 -7.07 -10.54 37.96
N VAL A 348 -7.96 -11.52 37.74
CA VAL A 348 -8.14 -12.70 38.62
C VAL A 348 -7.13 -13.78 38.25
N ASP A 349 -7.16 -14.24 37.00
CA ASP A 349 -6.33 -15.37 36.55
C ASP A 349 -4.89 -14.95 36.24
N ARG A 350 -4.63 -13.64 36.13
CA ARG A 350 -3.34 -13.05 35.74
C ARG A 350 -2.77 -13.66 34.45
N GLN A 351 -3.68 -13.95 33.52
CA GLN A 351 -3.43 -14.50 32.19
C GLN A 351 -4.30 -13.75 31.17
N PRO A 352 -3.99 -13.80 29.87
CA PRO A 352 -4.88 -13.23 28.85
C PRO A 352 -6.29 -13.82 28.93
N PHE A 353 -7.33 -13.02 28.69
CA PHE A 353 -8.71 -13.52 28.67
C PHE A 353 -8.87 -14.72 27.72
N LEU A 354 -9.51 -15.79 28.19
CA LEU A 354 -9.74 -17.02 27.42
C LEU A 354 -10.77 -16.82 26.29
N SER A 355 -11.77 -15.96 26.50
CA SER A 355 -12.82 -15.70 25.50
C SER A 355 -12.31 -14.81 24.36
N SER A 356 -12.41 -15.29 23.12
CA SER A 356 -12.08 -14.51 21.93
C SER A 356 -12.95 -13.25 21.81
N GLN A 357 -14.23 -13.33 22.18
CA GLN A 357 -15.15 -12.19 22.18
C GLN A 357 -14.71 -11.10 23.16
N LYS A 358 -14.32 -11.48 24.39
CA LYS A 358 -13.78 -10.52 25.37
C LYS A 358 -12.50 -9.85 24.87
N ARG A 359 -11.59 -10.61 24.24
CA ARG A 359 -10.37 -10.05 23.64
C ARG A 359 -10.66 -9.06 22.52
N VAL A 360 -11.55 -9.42 21.57
CA VAL A 360 -11.98 -8.53 20.49
C VAL A 360 -12.63 -7.26 21.06
N PHE A 361 -13.48 -7.39 22.09
CA PHE A 361 -14.10 -6.26 22.77
C PHE A 361 -13.07 -5.31 23.40
N VAL A 362 -12.06 -5.84 24.11
CA VAL A 362 -10.97 -5.02 24.67
C VAL A 362 -10.24 -4.28 23.56
N PHE A 363 -9.87 -4.95 22.47
CA PHE A 363 -9.23 -4.28 21.33
C PHE A 363 -10.11 -3.19 20.71
N ALA A 364 -11.40 -3.47 20.49
CA ALA A 364 -12.33 -2.50 19.91
C ALA A 364 -12.47 -1.27 20.82
N LYS A 365 -12.70 -1.48 22.12
CA LYS A 365 -12.83 -0.42 23.12
C LYS A 365 -11.58 0.44 23.24
N MET A 366 -10.39 -0.17 23.16
CA MET A 366 -9.12 0.52 23.34
C MET A 366 -8.62 1.19 22.05
N LEU A 367 -8.91 0.64 20.87
CA LEU A 367 -8.31 1.12 19.62
C LEU A 367 -9.29 1.89 18.73
N GLN A 368 -10.57 1.49 18.64
CA GLN A 368 -11.51 2.16 17.73
C GLN A 368 -12.05 3.44 18.36
N SER A 369 -12.20 4.49 17.55
CA SER A 369 -12.90 5.70 17.96
C SER A 369 -14.42 5.57 17.74
N VAL A 370 -15.23 6.24 18.57
CA VAL A 370 -16.71 6.26 18.48
C VAL A 370 -17.21 7.20 17.37
N VAL A 371 -16.32 8.02 16.78
CA VAL A 371 -16.64 8.96 15.69
C VAL A 371 -17.50 8.32 14.57
N PRO A 372 -17.21 7.12 14.02
CA PRO A 372 -18.04 6.50 12.98
C PRO A 372 -19.49 6.27 13.41
N GLN A 373 -19.69 5.81 14.64
CA GLN A 373 -21.01 5.47 15.17
C GLN A 373 -21.85 6.72 15.38
N SER A 374 -21.23 7.81 15.87
CA SER A 374 -21.89 9.11 16.04
C SER A 374 -22.31 9.80 14.73
N LEU A 375 -21.68 9.42 13.60
CA LEU A 375 -21.94 9.97 12.26
C LEU A 375 -22.85 9.06 11.40
N SER A 376 -23.39 7.98 11.97
CA SER A 376 -24.16 6.95 11.27
C SER A 376 -25.42 7.46 10.55
N TRP A 377 -26.04 8.55 11.01
CA TRP A 377 -27.21 9.18 10.38
C TRP A 377 -26.87 9.96 9.10
N MET A 378 -25.60 10.26 8.84
CA MET A 378 -25.17 10.78 7.55
C MET A 378 -25.16 9.60 6.55
N ASN A 379 -26.26 9.46 5.80
CA ASN A 379 -26.59 8.41 4.80
C ASN A 379 -25.50 8.03 3.74
N HIS A 380 -24.29 8.60 3.82
CA HIS A 380 -23.15 8.31 2.96
C HIS A 380 -21.95 7.65 3.66
N VAL A 381 -22.00 7.43 4.98
CA VAL A 381 -20.95 6.75 5.77
C VAL A 381 -21.10 5.22 5.79
N SER A 382 -22.17 4.68 5.20
CA SER A 382 -22.53 3.24 5.17
C SER A 382 -21.56 2.31 4.41
N GLY A 383 -20.39 2.80 3.98
CA GLY A 383 -19.34 1.98 3.33
C GLY A 383 -18.51 1.18 4.33
N SER A 384 -18.47 1.59 5.60
CA SER A 384 -18.20 0.64 6.67
C SER A 384 -19.51 -0.09 6.87
N GLN A 385 -19.57 -1.38 6.52
CA GLN A 385 -20.40 -2.25 7.32
C GLN A 385 -19.93 -1.98 8.75
N SER A 386 -20.71 -1.21 9.51
CA SER A 386 -20.89 -1.55 10.90
C SER A 386 -21.22 -3.03 10.82
N SER A 387 -20.19 -3.86 11.03
CA SER A 387 -20.41 -5.19 11.52
C SER A 387 -21.34 -4.91 12.67
N ASN A 388 -22.57 -5.37 12.54
CA ASN A 388 -23.52 -5.36 13.62
C ASN A 388 -22.81 -6.15 14.72
N PHE A 389 -21.99 -5.48 15.52
CA PHE A 389 -20.90 -6.08 16.28
C PHE A 389 -21.48 -7.00 17.37
N LEU A 390 -22.80 -6.95 17.56
CA LEU A 390 -23.58 -7.66 18.56
C LEU A 390 -24.95 -8.18 18.03
N ALA A 391 -25.22 -8.21 16.72
CA ALA A 391 -26.44 -8.87 16.21
C ALA A 391 -26.19 -10.37 15.95
N SER A 392 -25.88 -11.10 17.02
CA SER A 392 -25.91 -12.57 17.05
C SER A 392 -26.95 -12.96 18.10
N ASP A 393 -27.99 -13.69 17.67
CA ASP A 393 -29.14 -14.20 18.43
C ASP A 393 -28.76 -15.07 19.65
N THR A 394 -28.14 -14.45 20.66
CA THR A 394 -27.78 -15.11 21.92
C THR A 394 -28.17 -14.19 23.07
N ARG A 395 -28.92 -14.74 24.03
CA ARG A 395 -29.49 -14.00 25.17
C ARG A 395 -28.45 -13.20 25.98
N GLU A 396 -27.18 -13.64 26.00
CA GLU A 396 -26.06 -12.94 26.64
C GLU A 396 -25.64 -11.64 25.92
N ALA A 397 -25.75 -11.56 24.58
CA ALA A 397 -25.49 -10.33 23.83
C ALA A 397 -26.62 -9.29 24.01
N GLY A 398 -27.85 -9.79 24.22
CA GLY A 398 -29.01 -8.96 24.55
C GLY A 398 -28.92 -8.32 25.93
N GLU A 399 -28.24 -8.95 26.90
CA GLU A 399 -27.93 -8.34 28.21
C GLU A 399 -26.73 -7.36 28.12
N LEU A 400 -25.75 -7.65 27.25
CA LEU A 400 -24.62 -6.74 27.00
C LEU A 400 -25.02 -5.40 26.36
N GLN A 401 -26.10 -5.37 25.57
CA GLN A 401 -26.61 -4.16 24.92
C GLN A 401 -27.63 -3.38 25.77
N ARG A 402 -28.31 -4.03 26.72
CA ARG A 402 -29.46 -3.41 27.42
C ARG A 402 -29.04 -2.49 28.57
N ASN A 403 -27.79 -2.57 29.03
CA ASN A 403 -27.26 -1.77 30.14
C ASN A 403 -26.39 -0.57 29.72
N ASP A 404 -26.28 -0.25 28.42
CA ASP A 404 -25.41 0.83 27.91
C ASP A 404 -25.97 2.26 28.09
N THR A 405 -26.41 2.61 29.30
CA THR A 405 -26.62 4.02 29.66
C THR A 405 -25.30 4.61 30.14
N LEU A 406 -24.54 5.16 29.19
CA LEU A 406 -23.30 5.90 29.39
C LEU A 406 -23.55 7.20 30.17
N PHE A 407 -23.36 7.22 31.49
CA PHE A 407 -23.53 8.42 32.33
C PHE A 407 -22.19 9.08 32.66
N CYS A 408 -22.16 10.43 32.74
CA CYS A 408 -20.98 11.12 33.25
C CYS A 408 -20.83 10.88 34.76
N PRO A 409 -19.60 10.75 35.30
CA PRO A 409 -19.39 10.50 36.72
C PRO A 409 -19.95 11.64 37.58
N PRO A 410 -20.57 11.32 38.75
CA PRO A 410 -21.18 12.31 39.64
C PRO A 410 -20.16 13.16 40.42
N SER A 411 -18.87 12.81 40.38
CA SER A 411 -17.80 13.35 41.23
C SER A 411 -17.35 14.79 40.93
N VAL A 412 -17.89 15.45 39.90
CA VAL A 412 -17.59 16.86 39.62
C VAL A 412 -18.64 17.70 40.34
N LEU A 413 -18.21 18.58 41.25
CA LEU A 413 -19.09 19.49 41.97
C LEU A 413 -19.63 20.55 40.99
N TRP A 414 -20.80 20.30 40.40
CA TRP A 414 -21.53 21.33 39.65
C TRP A 414 -22.22 22.23 40.66
N THR A 415 -22.02 23.54 40.57
CA THR A 415 -22.67 24.50 41.46
C THR A 415 -24.18 24.26 41.46
N SER A 416 -24.71 23.90 42.64
CA SER A 416 -26.14 23.70 42.88
C SER A 416 -26.91 24.96 42.50
N ASP A 417 -28.00 24.79 41.74
CA ASP A 417 -28.99 25.77 41.27
C ASP A 417 -28.95 27.14 41.99
N GLY A 418 -27.93 27.94 41.69
CA GLY A 418 -27.86 29.34 42.06
C GLY A 418 -28.79 30.07 41.11
N LEU A 419 -29.71 30.88 41.65
CA LEU A 419 -30.64 31.75 40.93
C LEU A 419 -29.97 32.84 40.05
N GLU A 420 -28.72 32.65 39.63
CA GLU A 420 -28.03 33.46 38.63
C GLU A 420 -28.62 33.16 37.25
N LYS A 421 -29.69 33.89 36.90
CA LYS A 421 -30.43 33.92 35.61
C LYS A 421 -29.88 33.01 34.51
N ASP A 422 -30.48 31.83 34.39
CA ASP A 422 -30.42 30.96 33.20
C ASP A 422 -30.65 31.78 31.91
N LEU A 423 -29.87 31.49 30.87
CA LEU A 423 -29.93 32.18 29.59
C LEU A 423 -30.83 31.39 28.63
N HIS A 424 -32.03 31.92 28.36
CA HIS A 424 -32.90 31.38 27.31
C HIS A 424 -32.45 31.89 25.94
N ILE A 425 -31.95 30.98 25.11
CA ILE A 425 -31.47 31.29 23.77
C ILE A 425 -32.63 31.19 22.79
N GLN A 426 -32.88 32.29 22.06
CA GLN A 426 -33.96 32.37 21.07
C GLN A 426 -33.47 32.25 19.63
N SER A 427 -32.15 32.29 19.41
CA SER A 427 -31.51 32.07 18.11
C SER A 427 -31.20 30.60 17.88
N ASN A 428 -31.10 30.19 16.62
CA ASN A 428 -30.65 28.85 16.23
C ASN A 428 -29.15 28.62 16.52
N LEU A 429 -28.38 29.70 16.75
CA LEU A 429 -26.97 29.68 17.12
C LEU A 429 -26.82 29.97 18.62
N VAL A 430 -26.03 29.18 19.33
CA VAL A 430 -25.67 29.36 20.74
C VAL A 430 -24.17 29.45 20.90
N THR A 431 -23.71 30.41 21.69
CA THR A 431 -22.29 30.61 22.00
C THR A 431 -22.08 30.49 23.50
N VAL A 432 -21.06 29.73 23.87
CA VAL A 432 -20.65 29.51 25.25
C VAL A 432 -19.31 30.20 25.46
N LEU A 433 -19.32 31.26 26.25
CA LEU A 433 -18.11 32.01 26.60
C LEU A 433 -17.39 31.34 27.76
N ALA A 434 -16.09 31.61 27.88
CA ALA A 434 -15.25 30.99 28.89
C ALA A 434 -15.79 31.15 30.32
N MET A 435 -16.19 30.02 30.91
CA MET A 435 -16.33 29.83 32.36
C MET A 435 -17.26 30.86 33.05
N ASP A 436 -18.26 31.39 32.35
CA ASP A 436 -19.25 32.30 32.94
C ASP A 436 -20.24 31.60 33.90
N GLY A 437 -20.19 30.25 33.96
CA GLY A 437 -20.97 29.42 34.87
C GLY A 437 -22.47 29.33 34.58
N ARG A 438 -22.98 30.01 33.55
CA ARG A 438 -24.44 30.11 33.29
C ARG A 438 -24.99 28.90 32.56
N ARG A 439 -26.22 28.47 32.86
CA ARG A 439 -26.91 27.42 32.08
C ARG A 439 -27.63 28.04 30.89
N ARG A 440 -27.53 27.42 29.71
CA ARG A 440 -28.26 27.85 28.51
C ARG A 440 -29.46 26.93 28.27
N TRP A 441 -30.63 27.51 28.05
CA TRP A 441 -31.86 26.79 27.72
C TRP A 441 -32.23 27.01 26.25
N LEU A 442 -32.49 25.92 25.55
CA LEU A 442 -32.80 25.87 24.12
C LEU A 442 -34.14 25.13 23.95
N ASP A 443 -35.08 25.74 23.22
CA ASP A 443 -36.36 25.12 22.88
C ASP A 443 -36.20 24.32 21.59
N ILE A 444 -36.24 22.99 21.69
CA ILE A 444 -35.95 22.07 20.58
C ILE A 444 -37.00 22.23 19.47
N LYS A 445 -38.29 22.31 19.83
CA LYS A 445 -39.39 22.40 18.86
C LYS A 445 -39.37 23.73 18.10
N LYS A 446 -39.11 24.83 18.81
CA LYS A 446 -39.04 26.16 18.21
C LYS A 446 -37.79 26.33 17.33
N LEU A 447 -36.62 25.97 17.84
CA LEU A 447 -35.34 26.17 17.14
C LEU A 447 -35.12 25.16 16.01
N GLY A 448 -35.70 23.97 16.12
CA GLY A 448 -35.66 22.92 15.10
C GLY A 448 -36.70 23.05 13.98
N SER A 449 -37.52 24.11 13.99
CA SER A 449 -38.52 24.38 12.95
C SER A 449 -37.88 24.68 11.58
N ASN A 450 -38.69 24.68 10.51
CA ASN A 450 -38.23 24.92 9.11
C ASN A 450 -37.15 23.93 8.60
N GLY A 451 -37.22 22.67 9.02
CA GLY A 451 -36.28 21.63 8.58
C GLY A 451 -34.92 21.65 9.30
N ARG A 452 -34.75 22.47 10.34
CA ARG A 452 -33.51 22.56 11.14
C ARG A 452 -33.47 21.61 12.33
N GLY A 453 -34.03 20.40 12.17
CA GLY A 453 -34.19 19.43 13.24
C GLY A 453 -32.90 18.78 13.75
N HIS A 454 -31.73 19.13 13.21
CA HIS A 454 -30.43 18.59 13.64
C HIS A 454 -29.69 19.62 14.49
N PHE A 455 -28.98 19.15 15.50
CA PHE A 455 -28.17 19.99 16.37
C PHE A 455 -26.70 19.56 16.32
N VAL A 456 -25.80 20.52 16.08
CA VAL A 456 -24.35 20.34 16.18
C VAL A 456 -23.82 21.21 17.30
N PHE A 457 -22.89 20.68 18.10
CA PHE A 457 -22.19 21.42 19.14
C PHE A 457 -20.71 21.12 19.08
N VAL A 458 -19.89 22.14 18.93
CA VAL A 458 -18.43 22.06 18.83
C VAL A 458 -17.83 22.79 20.01
N THR A 459 -16.88 22.16 20.71
CA THR A 459 -16.32 22.73 21.93
C THR A 459 -14.85 22.37 22.11
N ASN A 460 -14.13 23.22 22.83
CA ASN A 460 -12.81 22.89 23.39
C ASN A 460 -12.89 22.42 24.86
N LEU A 461 -14.07 22.45 25.48
CA LEU A 461 -14.28 22.03 26.86
C LEU A 461 -14.29 20.51 26.94
N ALA A 462 -13.66 19.98 27.99
CA ALA A 462 -13.70 18.56 28.26
C ALA A 462 -15.15 18.09 28.52
N PRO A 463 -15.66 17.08 27.81
CA PRO A 463 -16.94 16.44 28.12
C PRO A 463 -17.00 15.97 29.57
N CYS A 464 -18.19 15.97 30.17
CA CYS A 464 -18.48 15.55 31.55
C CYS A 464 -17.87 16.38 32.69
N SER A 465 -16.72 17.06 32.51
CA SER A 465 -16.11 17.93 33.54
C SER A 465 -16.10 19.42 33.20
N GLY A 466 -16.07 19.77 31.91
CA GLY A 466 -16.09 21.16 31.44
C GLY A 466 -17.48 21.56 30.94
N VAL A 467 -18.18 20.65 30.27
CA VAL A 467 -19.53 20.86 29.71
C VAL A 467 -20.42 19.65 29.94
N ARG A 468 -21.72 19.89 30.16
CA ARG A 468 -22.78 18.87 30.18
C ARG A 468 -24.00 19.32 29.39
N ILE A 469 -24.61 18.37 28.67
CA ILE A 469 -25.80 18.58 27.86
C ILE A 469 -26.89 17.60 28.31
N HIS A 470 -28.06 18.14 28.64
CA HIS A 470 -29.22 17.36 29.07
C HIS A 470 -30.42 17.63 28.16
N LEU A 471 -31.20 16.59 27.89
CA LEU A 471 -32.50 16.65 27.21
C LEU A 471 -33.63 16.51 28.23
N TRP A 472 -34.60 17.41 28.15
CA TRP A 472 -35.71 17.54 29.10
C TRP A 472 -37.04 17.13 28.44
N PRO A 473 -37.73 16.11 28.98
CA PRO A 473 -38.91 15.52 28.36
C PRO A 473 -40.14 16.43 28.48
N GLU A 474 -41.14 16.12 27.66
CA GLU A 474 -42.45 16.77 27.72
C GLU A 474 -43.15 16.47 29.07
N LYS A 475 -43.68 17.49 29.76
CA LYS A 475 -44.54 17.28 30.93
C LYS A 475 -45.84 16.62 30.47
N HIS A 476 -45.97 15.31 30.63
CA HIS A 476 -47.26 14.65 30.46
C HIS A 476 -48.26 15.17 31.50
N ARG A 477 -49.35 15.79 31.04
CA ARG A 477 -50.56 15.94 31.84
C ARG A 477 -51.29 14.60 31.86
N SER A 478 -50.84 13.65 32.66
CA SER A 478 -51.60 12.42 32.95
C SER A 478 -51.83 12.32 34.45
N SER A 479 -53.10 12.41 34.83
CA SER A 479 -53.63 12.21 36.18
C SER A 479 -53.65 10.73 36.56
N ILE A 480 -52.48 10.08 36.61
CA ILE A 480 -52.35 8.70 37.10
C ILE A 480 -51.18 8.66 38.10
N GLU A 481 -51.50 8.36 39.35
CA GLU A 481 -50.68 8.54 40.56
C GLU A 481 -49.47 7.59 40.73
N ASN A 482 -48.96 6.94 39.68
CA ASN A 482 -47.88 5.95 39.82
C ASN A 482 -46.74 6.04 38.78
N GLU A 483 -46.47 7.22 38.22
CA GLU A 483 -45.29 7.42 37.36
C GLU A 483 -44.12 8.13 38.05
N VAL A 484 -42.93 7.60 37.80
CA VAL A 484 -41.61 8.11 38.21
C VAL A 484 -41.49 9.63 37.96
N PRO A 485 -40.98 10.43 38.92
CA PRO A 485 -40.94 11.90 38.80
C PRO A 485 -40.21 12.38 37.54
N ALA A 486 -40.68 13.50 36.94
CA ALA A 486 -40.13 14.06 35.69
C ALA A 486 -38.61 14.33 35.73
N SER A 487 -38.03 14.52 36.92
CA SER A 487 -36.57 14.66 37.13
C SER A 487 -35.77 13.37 36.87
N LYS A 488 -36.40 12.18 36.94
CA LYS A 488 -35.77 10.89 36.60
C LYS A 488 -35.86 10.54 35.11
N ARG A 489 -36.49 11.38 34.29
CA ARG A 489 -36.59 11.21 32.82
C ARG A 489 -35.66 12.15 32.03
N ILE A 490 -34.82 12.92 32.72
CA ILE A 490 -33.79 13.75 32.08
C ILE A 490 -32.70 12.83 31.54
N VAL A 491 -32.37 12.98 30.26
CA VAL A 491 -31.31 12.18 29.64
C VAL A 491 -30.08 13.05 29.43
N GLU A 492 -28.96 12.64 30.01
CA GLU A 492 -27.67 13.23 29.72
C GLU A 492 -27.16 12.70 28.37
N VAL A 493 -26.88 13.61 27.44
CA VAL A 493 -26.33 13.28 26.11
C VAL A 493 -24.89 13.76 25.95
N THR A 494 -24.31 14.37 27.00
CA THR A 494 -22.88 14.71 27.06
C THR A 494 -22.01 13.53 26.68
N SER A 495 -22.46 12.32 27.04
CA SER A 495 -21.74 11.11 26.77
C SER A 495 -21.68 10.75 25.27
N LYS A 496 -22.62 11.22 24.45
CA LYS A 496 -22.53 11.04 22.99
C LYS A 496 -21.48 11.94 22.32
N MET A 497 -20.77 12.80 23.08
CA MET A 497 -19.70 13.66 22.54
C MET A 497 -18.52 12.85 22.03
N VAL A 498 -18.00 13.29 20.90
CA VAL A 498 -16.88 12.70 20.18
C VAL A 498 -15.65 13.54 20.39
N HIS A 499 -14.58 12.92 20.87
CA HIS A 499 -13.28 13.57 21.02
C HIS A 499 -12.52 13.63 19.70
N ILE A 500 -11.88 14.77 19.44
CA ILE A 500 -11.02 15.01 18.29
C ILE A 500 -9.67 15.58 18.73
N PRO A 501 -8.58 15.31 17.97
CA PRO A 501 -7.29 15.92 18.24
C PRO A 501 -7.40 17.44 18.14
N ALA A 502 -7.08 18.14 19.22
CA ALA A 502 -6.91 19.58 19.22
C ALA A 502 -5.44 19.91 18.95
N GLY A 503 -5.17 20.88 18.08
CA GLY A 503 -3.82 21.42 17.95
C GLY A 503 -3.33 22.10 19.24
N PRO A 504 -2.05 22.51 19.31
CA PRO A 504 -1.53 23.19 20.48
C PRO A 504 -2.36 24.44 20.78
N ALA A 505 -2.85 24.56 22.02
CA ALA A 505 -3.54 25.76 22.44
C ALA A 505 -2.57 26.96 22.33
N PRO A 506 -3.03 28.09 21.79
CA PRO A 506 -2.19 29.28 21.66
C PRO A 506 -1.70 29.72 23.04
N LYS A 507 -0.38 29.95 23.15
CA LYS A 507 0.24 30.40 24.41
C LYS A 507 -0.22 31.83 24.70
N GLN A 508 -0.75 32.05 25.90
CA GLN A 508 -1.07 33.38 26.37
C GLN A 508 0.23 34.15 26.64
N VAL A 509 0.47 35.21 25.87
CA VAL A 509 1.69 36.04 25.97
C VAL A 509 1.69 36.88 27.25
N GLU A 510 0.52 37.35 27.70
CA GLU A 510 0.37 38.13 28.94
C GLU A 510 -0.86 37.67 29.76
N PRO A 511 -0.74 37.51 31.09
CA PRO A 511 -1.87 37.12 31.94
C PRO A 511 -3.05 38.13 31.87
N GLY A 512 -4.15 37.71 31.25
CA GLY A 512 -5.37 38.50 31.11
C GLY A 512 -5.59 39.16 29.73
N SER A 513 -4.64 39.02 28.80
CA SER A 513 -4.84 39.47 27.41
C SER A 513 -5.76 38.52 26.63
N GLN A 514 -6.39 39.03 25.56
CA GLN A 514 -7.16 38.20 24.63
C GLN A 514 -6.23 37.21 23.94
N THR A 515 -6.65 35.95 23.88
CA THR A 515 -5.91 34.84 23.27
C THR A 515 -6.64 34.40 22.00
N GLU A 516 -5.88 33.88 21.02
CA GLU A 516 -6.47 33.22 19.85
C GLU A 516 -7.42 32.10 20.32
N GLN A 517 -8.51 31.88 19.58
CA GLN A 517 -9.45 30.83 19.94
C GLN A 517 -8.75 29.47 19.87
N PRO A 518 -8.85 28.67 20.93
CA PRO A 518 -8.29 27.33 20.92
C PRO A 518 -9.03 26.44 19.91
N PRO A 519 -8.33 25.48 19.28
CA PRO A 519 -8.96 24.48 18.44
C PRO A 519 -10.03 23.69 19.20
N PRO A 520 -11.12 23.30 18.52
CA PRO A 520 -12.07 22.33 19.06
C PRO A 520 -11.39 21.02 19.47
N SER A 521 -11.83 20.45 20.59
CA SER A 521 -11.36 19.17 21.14
C SER A 521 -12.46 18.11 21.23
N ALA A 522 -13.73 18.51 21.07
CA ALA A 522 -14.85 17.61 20.97
C ALA A 522 -16.00 18.20 20.14
N PHE A 523 -16.86 17.33 19.61
CA PHE A 523 -18.14 17.73 19.01
C PHE A 523 -19.26 16.76 19.37
N LEU A 524 -20.51 17.22 19.27
CA LEU A 524 -21.73 16.42 19.43
C LEU A 524 -22.63 16.69 18.22
N LEU A 525 -23.21 15.62 17.67
CA LEU A 525 -24.25 15.69 16.66
C LEU A 525 -25.48 14.95 17.19
N LEU A 526 -26.63 15.60 17.15
CA LEU A 526 -27.92 15.01 17.53
C LEU A 526 -28.86 15.06 16.32
N SER A 527 -29.41 13.90 15.98
CA SER A 527 -30.44 13.77 14.96
C SER A 527 -31.84 14.12 15.52
N PRO A 528 -32.84 14.35 14.65
CA PRO A 528 -34.23 14.47 15.09
C PRO A 528 -34.72 13.26 15.89
N GLU A 529 -34.20 12.06 15.61
CA GLU A 529 -34.53 10.82 16.33
C GLU A 529 -33.97 10.85 17.75
N ASP A 530 -32.73 11.32 17.93
CA ASP A 530 -32.10 11.46 19.26
C ASP A 530 -32.83 12.46 20.17
N MET A 531 -33.42 13.50 19.58
CA MET A 531 -34.14 14.56 20.29
C MET A 531 -35.66 14.33 20.35
N ASN A 532 -36.16 13.23 19.76
CA ASN A 532 -37.59 12.94 19.74
C ASN A 532 -38.12 12.69 21.16
N GLY A 533 -39.27 13.29 21.50
CA GLY A 533 -39.88 13.20 22.84
C GLY A 533 -39.37 14.22 23.87
N TYR A 534 -38.47 15.13 23.50
CA TYR A 534 -37.94 16.19 24.38
C TYR A 534 -38.34 17.59 23.91
N ASN A 535 -38.63 18.50 24.85
CA ASN A 535 -39.01 19.89 24.54
C ASN A 535 -37.85 20.87 24.70
N PHE A 536 -36.98 20.65 25.69
CA PHE A 536 -35.87 21.55 25.99
C PHE A 536 -34.54 20.81 26.03
N MET A 537 -33.50 21.53 25.67
CA MET A 537 -32.11 21.12 25.84
C MET A 537 -31.39 22.15 26.70
N THR A 538 -30.57 21.68 27.64
CA THR A 538 -29.76 22.58 28.47
C THR A 538 -28.28 22.29 28.31
N ILE A 539 -27.48 23.35 28.17
CA ILE A 539 -26.02 23.28 28.14
C ILE A 539 -25.49 23.93 29.42
N SER A 540 -24.81 23.14 30.25
CA SER A 540 -24.20 23.55 31.51
C SER A 540 -22.69 23.56 31.38
N VAL A 541 -22.01 24.55 31.96
CA VAL A 541 -20.56 24.72 31.92
C VAL A 541 -20.02 24.77 33.33
N ALA A 542 -18.94 24.05 33.62
CA ALA A 542 -18.36 24.05 34.96
C ALA A 542 -17.76 25.43 35.28
N SER A 543 -18.11 25.99 36.44
CA SER A 543 -17.43 27.15 36.97
C SER A 543 -16.07 26.73 37.55
N ARG A 544 -14.98 27.40 37.16
CA ARG A 544 -13.73 27.34 37.94
C ARG A 544 -13.67 28.61 38.77
N GLN A 545 -13.39 28.46 40.06
CA GLN A 545 -13.03 29.60 40.90
C GLN A 545 -11.78 30.25 40.29
N THR A 546 -11.92 31.48 39.79
CA THR A 546 -10.79 32.28 39.37
C THR A 546 -9.97 32.61 40.62
N ILE A 547 -8.80 31.96 40.78
CA ILE A 547 -7.89 32.15 41.93
C ILE A 547 -7.41 33.62 42.03
N SER A 548 -7.55 34.39 40.96
CA SER A 548 -7.32 35.83 40.90
C SER A 548 -8.59 36.46 40.37
N GLY A 549 -9.22 37.38 41.11
CA GLY A 549 -10.48 38.07 40.79
C GLY A 549 -10.50 38.94 39.51
N ARG A 550 -9.96 38.42 38.41
CA ARG A 550 -10.03 38.96 37.06
C ARG A 550 -10.99 38.10 36.23
N PRO A 551 -11.80 38.70 35.36
CA PRO A 551 -12.72 37.96 34.50
C PRO A 551 -11.95 37.00 33.56
N PRO A 552 -12.49 35.80 33.28
CA PRO A 552 -11.91 34.91 32.28
C PRO A 552 -11.89 35.59 30.90
N PRO A 553 -10.94 35.23 30.02
CA PRO A 553 -10.87 35.81 28.68
C PRO A 553 -12.18 35.59 27.91
N ALA A 554 -12.61 36.58 27.12
CA ALA A 554 -13.84 36.54 26.31
C ALA A 554 -13.75 35.60 25.09
N ALA A 555 -13.12 34.44 25.25
CA ALA A 555 -13.00 33.42 24.20
C ALA A 555 -14.28 32.56 24.15
N SER A 556 -14.67 32.14 22.93
CA SER A 556 -15.83 31.28 22.68
C SER A 556 -15.36 29.84 22.86
N MET A 557 -15.71 29.23 23.99
CA MET A 557 -15.29 27.87 24.34
C MET A 557 -16.20 26.80 23.72
N ALA A 558 -17.42 27.16 23.34
CA ALA A 558 -18.26 26.29 22.55
C ALA A 558 -19.23 27.07 21.65
N VAL A 559 -19.59 26.45 20.54
CA VAL A 559 -20.61 26.95 19.61
C VAL A 559 -21.55 25.80 19.29
N GLY A 560 -22.85 26.03 19.38
CA GLY A 560 -23.89 25.08 18.98
C GLY A 560 -24.84 25.68 17.98
N GLN A 561 -25.38 24.88 17.06
CA GLN A 561 -26.30 25.36 16.03
C GLN A 561 -27.37 24.32 15.70
N PHE A 562 -28.63 24.77 15.62
CA PHE A 562 -29.70 24.05 14.92
C PHE A 562 -29.61 24.34 13.43
N PHE A 563 -29.48 23.29 12.62
CA PHE A 563 -29.20 23.41 11.20
C PHE A 563 -29.96 22.37 10.37
N ASN A 564 -30.11 22.65 9.07
CA ASN A 564 -30.61 21.71 8.09
C ASN A 564 -29.41 21.08 7.37
N PRO A 565 -29.19 19.75 7.44
CA PRO A 565 -28.02 19.11 6.83
C PRO A 565 -27.98 19.30 5.30
N VAL A 566 -29.14 19.47 4.65
CA VAL A 566 -29.20 19.67 3.19
C VAL A 566 -28.55 20.99 2.77
N GLU A 567 -28.69 22.05 3.58
CA GLU A 567 -28.10 23.37 3.31
C GLU A 567 -26.56 23.34 3.33
N GLY A 568 -25.97 22.44 4.13
CA GLY A 568 -24.52 22.25 4.23
C GLY A 568 -23.94 21.24 3.27
N THR A 569 -24.76 20.60 2.41
CA THR A 569 -24.28 19.55 1.49
C THR A 569 -23.91 20.10 0.13
N SER A 570 -22.74 19.71 -0.37
CA SER A 570 -22.35 19.98 -1.76
C SER A 570 -21.69 18.75 -2.38
N ALA A 571 -22.12 18.41 -3.59
CA ALA A 571 -21.60 17.28 -4.35
C ALA A 571 -20.70 17.77 -5.48
N LEU A 572 -19.47 17.27 -5.53
CA LEU A 572 -18.46 17.65 -6.51
C LEU A 572 -18.29 16.54 -7.55
N SER A 573 -18.62 16.87 -8.80
CA SER A 573 -18.44 15.96 -9.93
C SER A 573 -16.96 15.87 -10.34
N VAL A 574 -16.57 14.73 -10.93
CA VAL A 574 -15.20 14.50 -11.43
C VAL A 574 -14.78 15.62 -12.39
N GLY A 575 -15.67 16.04 -13.30
CA GLY A 575 -15.38 17.10 -14.26
C GLY A 575 -15.05 18.44 -13.59
N ARG A 576 -15.77 18.83 -12.54
CA ARG A 576 -15.48 20.05 -11.77
C ARG A 576 -14.14 19.96 -11.05
N ILE A 577 -13.85 18.83 -10.42
CA ILE A 577 -12.58 18.63 -9.71
C ILE A 577 -11.40 18.63 -10.69
N VAL A 578 -11.50 17.98 -11.84
CA VAL A 578 -10.43 18.00 -12.85
C VAL A 578 -10.23 19.42 -13.41
N HIS A 579 -11.32 20.13 -13.73
CA HIS A 579 -11.27 21.53 -14.15
C HIS A 579 -10.61 22.44 -13.10
N SER A 580 -10.81 22.12 -11.80
CA SER A 580 -10.21 22.87 -10.69
C SER A 580 -8.68 22.94 -10.72
N SER A 581 -8.02 22.04 -11.46
CA SER A 581 -6.57 22.07 -11.69
C SER A 581 -6.11 23.39 -12.34
N TYR A 582 -6.93 23.92 -13.26
CA TYR A 582 -6.67 25.13 -14.03
C TYR A 582 -7.28 26.37 -13.37
N SER A 583 -8.54 26.28 -12.96
CA SER A 583 -9.27 27.37 -12.29
C SER A 583 -9.90 26.83 -11.01
N PRO A 584 -9.44 27.25 -9.81
CA PRO A 584 -9.91 26.67 -8.54
C PRO A 584 -11.44 26.78 -8.41
N GLU A 585 -12.06 25.74 -7.86
CA GLU A 585 -13.48 25.81 -7.48
C GLU A 585 -13.56 26.60 -6.17
N GLU A 586 -14.33 27.69 -6.17
CA GLU A 586 -14.47 28.57 -5.02
C GLU A 586 -15.90 28.50 -4.45
N ILE A 587 -16.01 28.29 -3.14
CA ILE A 587 -17.29 28.32 -2.42
C ILE A 587 -17.18 29.41 -1.35
N PHE A 588 -18.09 30.36 -1.38
CA PHE A 588 -18.15 31.46 -0.40
C PHE A 588 -19.18 31.14 0.68
N LEU A 589 -18.70 30.98 1.90
CA LEU A 589 -19.51 30.80 3.09
C LEU A 589 -19.70 32.17 3.73
N LYS A 590 -20.95 32.66 3.70
CA LYS A 590 -21.34 33.89 4.39
C LYS A 590 -21.48 33.62 5.88
N GLU A 591 -21.55 34.69 6.68
CA GLU A 591 -21.94 34.59 8.10
C GLU A 591 -23.29 33.86 8.23
N ASP A 592 -23.51 33.17 9.35
CA ASP A 592 -24.66 32.30 9.63
C ASP A 592 -24.78 31.05 8.73
N HIS A 593 -23.69 30.64 8.07
CA HIS A 593 -23.66 29.36 7.34
C HIS A 593 -23.91 28.15 8.27
N PRO A 594 -24.29 26.98 7.74
CA PRO A 594 -24.31 25.74 8.51
C PRO A 594 -22.91 25.40 9.03
N MET A 595 -22.76 25.16 10.34
CA MET A 595 -21.49 24.85 10.99
C MET A 595 -20.90 23.53 10.48
N ALA A 596 -21.76 22.55 10.20
CA ALA A 596 -21.40 21.26 9.62
C ALA A 596 -21.61 21.26 8.11
N LEU A 597 -20.51 21.29 7.35
CA LEU A 597 -20.52 21.32 5.88
C LEU A 597 -20.06 19.97 5.33
N THR A 598 -20.87 19.34 4.51
CA THR A 598 -20.58 18.02 3.93
C THR A 598 -20.22 18.15 2.45
N LEU A 599 -18.97 17.86 2.13
CA LEU A 599 -18.46 17.82 0.76
C LEU A 599 -18.38 16.36 0.28
N SER A 600 -19.18 16.01 -0.72
CA SER A 600 -19.19 14.67 -1.32
C SER A 600 -18.44 14.67 -2.64
N PHE A 601 -17.31 13.97 -2.70
CA PHE A 601 -16.52 13.80 -3.92
C PHE A 601 -16.95 12.54 -4.67
N SER A 602 -17.29 12.69 -5.94
CA SER A 602 -17.69 11.58 -6.82
C SER A 602 -16.55 10.64 -7.23
N VAL A 603 -15.30 11.08 -7.06
CA VAL A 603 -14.08 10.30 -7.18
C VAL A 603 -13.37 10.30 -5.84
N SER A 604 -12.73 9.20 -5.50
CA SER A 604 -11.98 9.11 -4.25
C SER A 604 -10.80 10.08 -4.25
N LEU A 605 -10.62 10.78 -3.12
CA LEU A 605 -9.45 11.61 -2.86
C LEU A 605 -8.16 10.80 -2.72
N GLY A 606 -8.23 9.47 -2.69
CA GLY A 606 -7.05 8.60 -2.82
C GLY A 606 -6.51 8.51 -4.25
N LEU A 607 -7.37 8.67 -5.26
CA LEU A 607 -6.96 8.73 -6.68
C LEU A 607 -6.74 10.17 -7.14
N LEU A 608 -7.62 11.09 -6.74
CA LEU A 608 -7.54 12.51 -7.10
C LEU A 608 -7.54 13.40 -5.84
N PRO A 609 -6.39 13.50 -5.14
CA PRO A 609 -6.19 14.45 -4.04
C PRO A 609 -6.59 15.89 -4.36
N VAL A 610 -7.13 16.58 -3.37
CA VAL A 610 -7.55 17.99 -3.49
C VAL A 610 -6.80 18.84 -2.47
N LEU A 611 -6.14 19.90 -2.96
CA LEU A 611 -5.70 21.01 -2.13
C LEU A 611 -6.95 21.78 -1.67
N PHE A 612 -7.24 21.64 -0.39
CA PHE A 612 -8.35 22.29 0.29
C PHE A 612 -7.81 23.49 1.07
N SER A 613 -8.29 24.68 0.74
CA SER A 613 -7.88 25.92 1.42
C SER A 613 -9.13 26.61 1.96
N LEU A 614 -9.11 26.94 3.25
CA LEU A 614 -10.18 27.65 3.93
C LEU A 614 -9.62 28.95 4.49
N ARG A 615 -9.91 30.06 3.82
CA ARG A 615 -9.44 31.39 4.23
C ARG A 615 -10.58 32.19 4.86
N THR A 616 -10.34 32.72 6.05
CA THR A 616 -11.23 33.67 6.73
C THR A 616 -11.32 34.98 5.94
N THR A 617 -12.52 35.37 5.53
CA THR A 617 -12.79 36.63 4.81
C THR A 617 -13.38 37.71 5.71
N GLY A 618 -14.01 37.31 6.81
CA GLY A 618 -14.63 38.21 7.78
C GLY A 618 -15.07 37.46 9.03
N CYS A 619 -15.32 38.21 10.10
CA CYS A 619 -15.69 37.68 11.41
C CYS A 619 -16.73 38.60 12.10
N GLY A 620 -17.72 39.11 11.35
CA GLY A 620 -18.84 39.85 11.90
C GLY A 620 -18.51 41.23 12.48
N ILE A 621 -17.45 41.89 12.01
CA ILE A 621 -17.09 43.26 12.43
C ILE A 621 -17.47 44.22 11.30
N LYS A 622 -18.53 45.01 11.51
CA LYS A 622 -18.91 46.13 10.63
C LYS A 622 -18.10 47.35 11.07
N ASN A 623 -17.37 47.97 10.14
CA ASN A 623 -16.50 49.15 10.30
C ASN A 623 -15.09 48.90 10.84
N ILE A 624 -14.19 48.45 9.97
CA ILE A 624 -12.76 48.72 10.12
C ILE A 624 -12.34 49.35 8.80
N GLY A 625 -12.25 50.68 8.76
CA GLY A 625 -11.72 51.38 7.57
C GLY A 625 -10.27 50.95 7.31
N ASP A 626 -9.91 50.80 6.04
CA ASP A 626 -8.56 50.59 5.44
C ASP A 626 -7.41 50.13 6.37
N GLN A 627 -7.64 49.19 7.28
CA GLN A 627 -6.58 48.50 8.01
C GLN A 627 -6.07 47.33 7.17
N ILE A 628 -4.75 47.11 7.28
CA ILE A 628 -3.98 46.11 6.55
C ILE A 628 -4.61 44.71 6.74
N GLU A 629 -4.76 43.92 5.66
CA GLU A 629 -5.38 42.58 5.68
C GLU A 629 -4.84 41.65 6.79
N ALA A 630 -3.58 41.83 7.20
CA ALA A 630 -2.94 41.10 8.29
C ALA A 630 -3.59 41.33 9.66
N ASP A 631 -4.01 42.57 9.97
CA ASP A 631 -4.62 42.92 11.26
C ASP A 631 -6.04 42.34 11.38
N LYS A 632 -6.78 42.35 10.27
CA LYS A 632 -8.09 41.71 10.16
C LYS A 632 -8.03 40.20 10.38
N ASN A 633 -7.01 39.53 9.86
CA ASN A 633 -6.86 38.10 10.04
C ASN A 633 -6.54 37.73 11.50
N ASN A 634 -5.69 38.52 12.17
CA ASN A 634 -5.40 38.36 13.59
C ASN A 634 -6.64 38.58 14.47
N LEU A 635 -7.46 39.59 14.16
CA LEU A 635 -8.74 39.82 14.85
C LEU A 635 -9.71 38.64 14.70
N CYS A 636 -9.81 38.05 13.51
CA CYS A 636 -10.68 36.89 13.32
C CYS A 636 -10.19 35.63 14.06
N LYS A 637 -8.88 35.43 14.22
CA LYS A 637 -8.34 34.35 15.07
C LYS A 637 -8.73 34.49 16.54
N LEU A 638 -9.05 35.70 17.02
CA LEU A 638 -9.53 35.92 18.39
C LEU A 638 -11.03 35.59 18.55
N ARG A 639 -11.80 35.45 17.45
CA ARG A 639 -13.27 35.28 17.50
C ARG A 639 -13.76 33.93 16.97
N CYS A 640 -13.13 33.42 15.92
CA CYS A 640 -13.52 32.18 15.25
C CYS A 640 -12.66 31.02 15.76
N PHE A 641 -13.28 29.87 16.09
CA PHE A 641 -12.48 28.68 16.33
C PHE A 641 -11.81 28.19 15.02
N PRO A 642 -10.59 27.62 15.09
CA PRO A 642 -9.95 26.99 13.94
C PRO A 642 -10.80 25.84 13.37
N PRO A 643 -11.12 25.86 12.05
CA PRO A 643 -11.96 24.83 11.46
C PRO A 643 -11.30 23.45 11.47
N VAL A 644 -12.13 22.41 11.50
CA VAL A 644 -11.70 21.01 11.54
C VAL A 644 -12.31 20.28 10.35
N ALA A 645 -11.53 19.44 9.68
CA ALA A 645 -12.04 18.56 8.62
C ALA A 645 -11.91 17.09 9.00
N LEU A 646 -12.95 16.31 8.69
CA LEU A 646 -13.05 14.88 8.90
C LEU A 646 -13.25 14.23 7.53
N ALA A 647 -12.21 13.58 7.01
CA ALA A 647 -12.30 12.83 5.76
C ALA A 647 -12.55 11.35 6.05
N TRP A 648 -13.60 10.79 5.44
CA TRP A 648 -13.98 9.39 5.62
C TRP A 648 -13.63 8.55 4.40
N ASP A 649 -13.04 7.37 4.64
CA ASP A 649 -12.87 6.31 3.64
C ASP A 649 -13.26 4.93 4.21
N SER A 650 -13.78 4.07 3.34
CA SER A 650 -14.19 2.70 3.67
C SER A 650 -13.03 1.76 4.04
N VAL A 651 -11.80 2.03 3.55
CA VAL A 651 -10.64 1.15 3.76
C VAL A 651 -9.79 1.62 4.93
N SER A 652 -9.47 2.92 4.98
CA SER A 652 -8.60 3.47 6.04
C SER A 652 -9.34 4.02 7.26
N GLY A 653 -10.68 4.10 7.20
CA GLY A 653 -11.49 4.73 8.24
C GLY A 653 -11.45 6.25 8.17
N ILE A 654 -11.43 6.89 9.34
CA ILE A 654 -11.44 8.35 9.50
C ILE A 654 -10.02 8.91 9.46
N HIS A 655 -9.90 10.04 8.78
CA HIS A 655 -8.76 10.93 8.87
C HIS A 655 -9.20 12.29 9.40
N ILE A 656 -8.65 12.71 10.53
CA ILE A 656 -8.97 13.99 11.18
C ILE A 656 -7.86 15.00 10.85
N ILE A 657 -8.26 16.16 10.35
CA ILE A 657 -7.38 17.27 10.00
C ILE A 657 -7.75 18.46 10.89
N PRO A 658 -7.03 18.65 12.03
CA PRO A 658 -7.27 19.80 12.88
C PRO A 658 -6.65 21.08 12.28
N ASN A 659 -7.25 22.23 12.58
CA ASN A 659 -6.74 23.56 12.17
C ASN A 659 -6.57 23.73 10.65
N ILE A 660 -7.61 23.44 9.88
CA ILE A 660 -7.52 23.46 8.41
C ILE A 660 -7.47 24.91 7.87
N TYR A 661 -6.30 25.30 7.35
CA TYR A 661 -6.11 26.58 6.64
C TYR A 661 -5.83 26.34 5.15
N SER A 662 -4.85 25.49 4.85
CA SER A 662 -4.50 25.09 3.48
C SER A 662 -3.76 23.77 3.54
N GLU A 663 -4.45 22.68 3.18
CA GLU A 663 -3.91 21.34 3.26
C GLU A 663 -4.35 20.49 2.07
N THR A 664 -3.51 19.55 1.64
CA THR A 664 -3.92 18.58 0.63
C THR A 664 -4.69 17.46 1.32
N VAL A 665 -6.00 17.43 1.15
CA VAL A 665 -6.87 16.39 1.69
C VAL A 665 -6.71 15.13 0.84
N VAL A 666 -6.34 14.04 1.50
CA VAL A 666 -6.06 12.75 0.89
C VAL A 666 -6.61 11.64 1.79
N VAL A 667 -7.15 10.59 1.18
CA VAL A 667 -7.52 9.35 1.88
C VAL A 667 -6.68 8.17 1.39
N ASP A 668 -6.69 7.05 2.10
CA ASP A 668 -5.94 5.84 1.74
C ASP A 668 -6.84 4.73 1.15
N SER A 669 -7.76 5.15 0.28
CA SER A 669 -8.55 4.24 -0.55
C SER A 669 -7.71 3.72 -1.72
N SER A 670 -7.95 2.48 -2.14
CA SER A 670 -7.44 1.91 -3.40
C SER A 670 -8.57 1.68 -4.42
N PRO A 671 -9.20 2.76 -4.95
CA PRO A 671 -10.29 2.64 -5.92
C PRO A 671 -9.79 1.95 -7.19
N ALA A 672 -10.69 1.42 -8.03
CA ALA A 672 -10.32 0.86 -9.34
C ALA A 672 -9.34 -0.33 -9.28
N THR A 673 -9.29 -1.04 -8.16
CA THR A 673 -8.72 -2.39 -8.08
C THR A 673 -9.86 -3.41 -8.21
N TRP A 674 -9.57 -4.60 -8.73
CA TRP A 674 -10.62 -5.60 -8.99
C TRP A 674 -11.38 -6.04 -7.73
N ASP A 675 -10.74 -5.99 -6.55
CA ASP A 675 -11.33 -6.27 -5.23
C ASP A 675 -11.92 -5.03 -4.52
N SER A 676 -12.12 -3.90 -5.21
CA SER A 676 -12.58 -2.67 -4.54
C SER A 676 -14.05 -2.76 -4.10
N HIS A 677 -14.34 -2.49 -2.82
CA HIS A 677 -15.70 -2.44 -2.29
C HIS A 677 -16.52 -1.25 -2.85
N GLN A 678 -17.85 -1.39 -2.84
CA GLN A 678 -18.81 -0.40 -3.40
C GLN A 678 -18.71 1.03 -2.78
N GLY A 679 -17.98 1.20 -1.68
CA GLY A 679 -17.73 2.49 -1.00
C GLY A 679 -16.37 3.15 -1.27
N ALA A 680 -15.39 2.45 -1.85
CA ALA A 680 -14.00 2.94 -1.97
C ALA A 680 -13.78 4.06 -3.02
N GLU A 681 -14.83 4.42 -3.75
CA GLU A 681 -14.76 5.33 -4.89
C GLU A 681 -15.27 6.73 -4.61
N LYS A 682 -15.94 6.94 -3.48
CA LYS A 682 -16.43 8.24 -3.04
C LYS A 682 -15.71 8.60 -1.75
N THR A 683 -15.43 9.89 -1.60
CA THR A 683 -14.90 10.41 -0.34
C THR A 683 -15.85 11.48 0.15
N THR A 684 -16.20 11.40 1.42
CA THR A 684 -16.98 12.43 2.09
C THR A 684 -16.08 13.17 3.06
N VAL A 685 -16.10 14.50 2.99
CA VAL A 685 -15.35 15.36 3.90
C VAL A 685 -16.36 16.22 4.65
N LEU A 686 -16.42 16.05 5.97
CA LEU A 686 -17.19 16.90 6.88
C LEU A 686 -16.27 18.01 7.39
N VAL A 687 -16.62 19.27 7.14
CA VAL A 687 -15.90 20.44 7.62
C VAL A 687 -16.75 21.11 8.71
N LEU A 688 -16.15 21.27 9.89
CA LEU A 688 -16.71 22.03 11.00
C LEU A 688 -16.08 23.42 10.99
N ALA A 689 -16.87 24.44 10.66
CA ALA A 689 -16.42 25.84 10.58
C ALA A 689 -17.34 26.76 11.39
N ASP A 690 -16.77 27.84 11.95
CA ASP A 690 -17.49 28.71 12.88
C ASP A 690 -18.49 29.64 12.15
N PRO A 691 -19.80 29.50 12.38
CA PRO A 691 -20.82 30.28 11.67
C PRO A 691 -20.80 31.78 11.97
N HIS A 692 -20.10 32.23 13.03
CA HIS A 692 -19.89 33.67 13.27
C HIS A 692 -18.98 34.33 12.23
N CYS A 693 -18.32 33.53 11.40
CA CYS A 693 -17.30 33.97 10.48
C CYS A 693 -17.66 33.62 9.04
N SER A 694 -17.10 34.37 8.10
CA SER A 694 -17.21 34.10 6.68
C SER A 694 -15.90 33.53 6.16
N TYR A 695 -16.02 32.58 5.24
CA TYR A 695 -14.89 31.85 4.69
C TYR A 695 -14.96 31.79 3.17
N LYS A 696 -13.80 31.87 2.55
CA LYS A 696 -13.58 31.50 1.15
C LYS A 696 -12.94 30.10 1.13
N VAL A 697 -13.72 29.12 0.69
CA VAL A 697 -13.24 27.76 0.44
C VAL A 697 -12.71 27.72 -1.00
N SER A 698 -11.48 27.26 -1.18
CA SER A 698 -10.86 27.04 -2.48
C SER A 698 -10.42 25.59 -2.60
N LEU A 699 -10.90 24.93 -3.66
CA LEU A 699 -10.62 23.53 -3.95
C LEU A 699 -9.84 23.45 -5.25
N ARG A 700 -8.69 22.78 -5.22
CA ARG A 700 -7.84 22.56 -6.40
C ARG A 700 -7.31 21.14 -6.46
N ALA A 701 -7.51 20.43 -7.56
CA ALA A 701 -6.91 19.12 -7.75
C ALA A 701 -5.37 19.19 -7.72
N SER A 702 -4.77 18.30 -6.93
CA SER A 702 -3.31 18.22 -6.76
C SER A 702 -2.74 17.12 -7.66
N LEU A 703 -2.43 17.48 -8.91
CA LEU A 703 -1.91 16.54 -9.92
C LEU A 703 -0.61 15.84 -9.51
N GLY A 704 0.29 16.54 -8.79
CA GLY A 704 1.52 15.92 -8.26
C GLY A 704 1.25 14.87 -7.17
N ALA A 705 0.25 15.12 -6.31
CA ALA A 705 -0.17 14.13 -5.32
C ALA A 705 -0.92 12.96 -5.97
N ALA A 706 -1.75 13.23 -6.99
CA ALA A 706 -2.45 12.19 -7.75
C ALA A 706 -1.47 11.26 -8.48
N THR A 707 -0.47 11.82 -9.19
CA THR A 707 0.53 11.04 -9.93
C THR A 707 1.42 10.20 -9.02
N SER A 708 1.88 10.73 -7.89
CA SER A 708 2.62 9.93 -6.90
C SER A 708 1.79 8.78 -6.33
N ARG A 709 0.52 9.01 -5.99
CA ARG A 709 -0.40 7.96 -5.53
C ARG A 709 -0.68 6.92 -6.60
N PHE A 710 -0.88 7.34 -7.85
CA PHE A 710 -1.06 6.45 -8.98
C PHE A 710 0.10 5.45 -9.11
N PHE A 711 1.35 5.91 -9.03
CA PHE A 711 2.50 4.99 -9.07
C PHE A 711 2.59 4.06 -7.87
N LEU A 712 2.31 4.57 -6.66
CA LEU A 712 2.32 3.73 -5.45
C LEU A 712 1.29 2.59 -5.52
N LEU A 713 0.13 2.83 -6.14
CA LEU A 713 -0.95 1.84 -6.23
C LEU A 713 -0.82 0.88 -7.42
N TYR A 714 -0.37 1.36 -8.58
CA TYR A 714 -0.46 0.61 -9.85
C TYR A 714 0.90 0.24 -10.48
N SER A 715 2.02 0.44 -9.79
CA SER A 715 3.35 0.08 -10.30
C SER A 715 3.48 -1.40 -10.70
N SER A 716 2.88 -2.31 -9.93
CA SER A 716 2.86 -3.76 -10.24
C SER A 716 2.05 -4.08 -11.49
N GLU A 717 0.89 -3.43 -11.67
CA GLU A 717 0.04 -3.55 -12.87
C GLU A 717 0.76 -3.00 -14.11
N ILE A 718 1.40 -1.83 -14.01
CA ILE A 718 2.19 -1.23 -15.08
C ILE A 718 3.30 -2.19 -15.54
N LEU A 719 4.04 -2.81 -14.61
CA LEU A 719 5.09 -3.76 -14.95
C LEU A 719 4.53 -5.00 -15.67
N GLY A 720 3.41 -5.54 -15.22
CA GLY A 720 2.77 -6.66 -15.89
C GLY A 720 2.27 -6.31 -17.31
N PHE A 721 1.76 -5.08 -17.51
CA PHE A 721 1.42 -4.58 -18.83
C PHE A 721 2.64 -4.41 -19.75
N MET A 722 3.81 -4.02 -19.23
CA MET A 722 5.05 -3.99 -20.03
C MET A 722 5.33 -5.36 -20.68
N ILE A 723 5.14 -6.44 -19.92
CA ILE A 723 5.33 -7.81 -20.40
C ILE A 723 4.27 -8.15 -21.46
N ALA A 724 3.00 -7.84 -21.21
CA ALA A 724 1.92 -8.06 -22.17
C ALA A 724 2.14 -7.30 -23.49
N ILE A 725 2.54 -6.03 -23.42
CA ILE A 725 2.85 -5.18 -24.58
C ILE A 725 4.02 -5.77 -25.38
N THR A 726 5.06 -6.24 -24.69
CA THR A 726 6.21 -6.88 -25.34
C THR A 726 5.79 -8.18 -26.04
N LEU A 727 4.93 -9.00 -25.41
CA LEU A 727 4.37 -10.21 -26.03
C LEU A 727 3.49 -9.88 -27.25
N PHE A 728 2.68 -8.82 -27.21
CA PHE A 728 1.93 -8.35 -28.38
C PHE A 728 2.84 -7.81 -29.50
N GLY A 729 4.01 -7.26 -29.15
CA GLY A 729 5.05 -6.89 -30.12
C GLY A 729 5.66 -8.13 -30.79
N LEU A 730 6.03 -9.14 -30.00
CA LEU A 730 6.55 -10.43 -30.49
C LEU A 730 5.53 -11.20 -31.33
N MET A 731 4.23 -11.11 -31.00
CA MET A 731 3.13 -11.62 -31.83
C MET A 731 3.18 -11.02 -33.24
N ARG A 732 3.41 -9.71 -33.38
CA ARG A 732 3.50 -9.06 -34.71
C ARG A 732 4.74 -9.51 -35.48
N GLN A 733 5.88 -9.60 -34.81
CA GLN A 733 7.12 -10.06 -35.43
C GLN A 733 7.01 -11.51 -35.91
N SER A 734 6.43 -12.39 -35.08
CA SER A 734 6.18 -13.79 -35.45
C SER A 734 5.12 -13.94 -36.54
N LEU A 735 4.06 -13.13 -36.55
CA LEU A 735 3.07 -13.15 -37.63
C LEU A 735 3.69 -12.71 -38.97
N ALA A 736 4.52 -11.67 -38.96
CA ALA A 736 5.24 -11.23 -40.17
C ALA A 736 6.16 -12.34 -40.69
N TRP A 737 6.81 -13.07 -39.78
CA TRP A 737 7.62 -14.23 -40.10
C TRP A 737 6.80 -15.39 -40.70
N GLU A 738 5.67 -15.72 -40.09
CA GLU A 738 4.75 -16.78 -40.56
C GLU A 738 4.14 -16.46 -41.93
N CYS A 739 3.93 -15.19 -42.24
CA CYS A 739 3.42 -14.69 -43.52
C CYS A 739 4.53 -14.37 -44.54
N ASP A 740 5.78 -14.79 -44.30
CA ASP A 740 6.92 -14.56 -45.20
C ASP A 740 7.21 -13.08 -45.54
N SER A 741 6.80 -12.15 -44.67
CA SER A 741 6.97 -10.70 -44.83
C SER A 741 8.26 -10.19 -44.15
N SER A 742 8.64 -8.92 -44.36
CA SER A 742 9.74 -8.30 -43.61
C SER A 742 9.38 -8.17 -42.13
N VAL A 743 10.32 -8.51 -41.24
CA VAL A 743 10.09 -8.46 -39.80
C VAL A 743 10.20 -7.00 -39.34
N PRO A 744 9.15 -6.40 -38.75
CA PRO A 744 9.24 -5.06 -38.23
C PRO A 744 10.10 -5.02 -36.97
N SER A 745 10.78 -3.89 -36.74
CA SER A 745 11.38 -3.62 -35.43
C SER A 745 10.32 -3.66 -34.31
N ILE A 746 10.73 -4.06 -33.10
CA ILE A 746 9.82 -4.13 -31.95
C ILE A 746 9.12 -2.77 -31.67
N LEU A 747 9.82 -1.66 -31.94
CA LEU A 747 9.28 -0.31 -31.84
C LEU A 747 8.12 -0.08 -32.83
N SER A 748 8.31 -0.46 -34.10
CA SER A 748 7.28 -0.36 -35.14
C SER A 748 6.10 -1.30 -34.88
N ALA A 749 6.35 -2.48 -34.29
CA ALA A 749 5.31 -3.39 -33.85
C ALA A 749 4.44 -2.78 -32.74
N ILE A 750 5.05 -2.15 -31.72
CA ILE A 750 4.35 -1.44 -30.65
C ILE A 750 3.55 -0.26 -31.23
N GLU A 751 4.16 0.54 -32.11
CA GLU A 751 3.47 1.65 -32.78
C GLU A 751 2.23 1.19 -33.56
N THR A 752 2.34 0.05 -34.24
CA THR A 752 1.21 -0.56 -34.95
C THR A 752 0.12 -1.00 -33.99
N ASN A 753 0.47 -1.52 -32.81
CA ASN A 753 -0.49 -1.90 -31.77
C ASN A 753 -1.18 -0.69 -31.11
N LEU A 754 -0.59 0.50 -31.17
CA LEU A 754 -1.20 1.76 -30.72
C LEU A 754 -2.18 2.38 -31.74
N LYS A 755 -2.28 1.83 -32.97
CA LYS A 755 -3.29 2.27 -33.94
C LYS A 755 -4.70 1.93 -33.40
N PRO A 756 -5.75 2.73 -33.70
CA PRO A 756 -7.07 2.58 -33.10
C PRO A 756 -7.65 1.14 -33.18
N LYS A 757 -7.61 0.51 -34.37
CA LYS A 757 -8.16 -0.85 -34.56
C LYS A 757 -7.42 -1.91 -33.70
N PRO A 758 -6.07 -2.05 -33.78
CA PRO A 758 -5.33 -2.94 -32.88
C PRO A 758 -5.49 -2.61 -31.40
N LEU A 759 -5.49 -1.33 -31.02
CA LEU A 759 -5.64 -0.91 -29.63
C LEU A 759 -6.98 -1.37 -29.05
N MET A 760 -8.06 -1.22 -29.82
CA MET A 760 -9.39 -1.72 -29.43
C MET A 760 -9.35 -3.22 -29.15
N PHE A 761 -8.71 -4.01 -30.01
CA PHE A 761 -8.64 -5.45 -29.82
C PHE A 761 -7.72 -5.87 -28.66
N LEU A 762 -6.51 -5.31 -28.57
CA LEU A 762 -5.48 -5.76 -27.64
C LEU A 762 -5.69 -5.25 -26.20
N CYS A 763 -6.31 -4.08 -26.04
CA CYS A 763 -6.58 -3.49 -24.72
C CYS A 763 -7.99 -3.81 -24.23
N PHE A 764 -9.03 -3.57 -25.04
CA PHE A 764 -10.41 -3.70 -24.54
C PHE A 764 -10.92 -5.13 -24.49
N THR A 765 -10.49 -6.02 -25.39
CA THR A 765 -10.89 -7.45 -25.34
C THR A 765 -10.52 -8.12 -24.00
N PRO A 766 -9.27 -8.05 -23.51
CA PRO A 766 -8.93 -8.67 -22.23
C PRO A 766 -9.64 -8.00 -21.05
N ILE A 767 -9.91 -6.69 -21.11
CA ILE A 767 -10.73 -5.99 -20.10
C ILE A 767 -12.16 -6.55 -20.09
N LEU A 768 -12.79 -6.71 -21.26
CA LEU A 768 -14.13 -7.29 -21.37
C LEU A 768 -14.18 -8.75 -20.90
N LEU A 769 -13.17 -9.55 -21.24
CA LEU A 769 -13.05 -10.94 -20.76
C LEU A 769 -12.92 -11.00 -19.24
N PHE A 770 -12.12 -10.11 -18.66
CA PHE A 770 -11.96 -10.02 -17.21
C PHE A 770 -13.24 -9.60 -16.51
N LEU A 771 -13.97 -8.61 -17.05
CA LEU A 771 -15.25 -8.20 -16.51
C LEU A 771 -16.32 -9.29 -16.63
N ALA A 772 -16.33 -10.03 -17.74
CA ALA A 772 -17.19 -11.20 -17.90
C ALA A 772 -16.85 -12.26 -16.85
N PHE A 773 -15.56 -12.56 -16.64
CA PHE A 773 -15.11 -13.49 -15.60
C PHE A 773 -15.60 -13.04 -14.21
N LEU A 774 -15.38 -11.77 -13.83
CA LEU A 774 -15.84 -11.22 -12.55
C LEU A 774 -17.35 -11.33 -12.37
N PHE A 775 -18.12 -11.04 -13.42
CA PHE A 775 -19.57 -11.18 -13.39
C PHE A 775 -20.02 -12.61 -13.05
N PHE A 776 -19.25 -13.63 -13.45
CA PHE A 776 -19.54 -15.03 -13.14
C PHE A 776 -18.95 -15.51 -11.80
N THR A 777 -17.86 -14.92 -11.32
CA THR A 777 -17.11 -15.45 -10.16
C THR A 777 -17.31 -14.68 -8.85
N THR A 778 -17.67 -13.39 -8.91
CA THR A 778 -17.70 -12.51 -7.74
C THR A 778 -19.05 -11.82 -7.58
N GLN A 779 -19.54 -11.68 -6.34
CA GLN A 779 -20.76 -10.91 -6.04
C GLN A 779 -20.54 -9.38 -6.00
N GLN A 780 -19.31 -8.90 -6.20
CA GLN A 780 -18.97 -7.48 -6.11
C GLN A 780 -18.35 -6.99 -7.43
N ASN A 781 -18.93 -5.94 -8.01
CA ASN A 781 -18.46 -5.32 -9.25
C ASN A 781 -17.88 -3.92 -8.95
N PRO A 782 -16.62 -3.62 -9.32
CA PRO A 782 -16.11 -2.24 -9.26
C PRO A 782 -16.90 -1.34 -10.22
N ARG A 783 -16.93 0.00 -10.05
CA ARG A 783 -17.55 0.85 -11.08
C ARG A 783 -16.70 0.79 -12.34
N PHE A 784 -17.33 0.24 -13.37
CA PHE A 784 -16.77 0.04 -14.70
C PHE A 784 -16.02 1.28 -15.24
N GLY A 785 -16.56 2.50 -15.05
CA GLY A 785 -15.95 3.72 -15.57
C GLY A 785 -14.58 4.04 -14.99
N THR A 786 -14.45 4.03 -13.66
CA THR A 786 -13.17 4.38 -12.99
C THR A 786 -12.13 3.28 -13.19
N PHE A 787 -12.54 2.01 -13.09
CA PHE A 787 -11.68 0.86 -13.38
C PHE A 787 -11.12 0.93 -14.80
N LEU A 788 -12.00 1.08 -15.80
CA LEU A 788 -11.60 1.20 -17.21
C LEU A 788 -10.64 2.37 -17.43
N PHE A 789 -10.91 3.54 -16.84
CA PHE A 789 -10.06 4.71 -16.98
C PHE A 789 -8.65 4.45 -16.42
N VAL A 790 -8.54 3.95 -15.19
CA VAL A 790 -7.26 3.68 -14.53
C VAL A 790 -6.46 2.62 -15.28
N THR A 791 -7.10 1.51 -15.68
CA THR A 791 -6.44 0.44 -16.45
C THR A 791 -5.93 0.96 -17.79
N VAL A 792 -6.69 1.79 -18.50
CA VAL A 792 -6.25 2.40 -19.77
C VAL A 792 -5.06 3.35 -19.54
N VAL A 793 -5.08 4.17 -18.49
CA VAL A 793 -3.94 5.03 -18.14
C VAL A 793 -2.71 4.19 -17.80
N CYS A 794 -2.85 3.12 -17.01
CA CYS A 794 -1.77 2.18 -16.71
C CYS A 794 -1.19 1.56 -17.98
N TYR A 795 -2.04 1.13 -18.92
CA TYR A 795 -1.61 0.58 -20.20
C TYR A 795 -0.87 1.62 -21.06
N ILE A 796 -1.32 2.88 -21.10
CA ILE A 796 -0.63 3.96 -21.83
C ILE A 796 0.74 4.23 -21.22
N VAL A 797 0.83 4.35 -19.90
CA VAL A 797 2.10 4.57 -19.17
C VAL A 797 3.05 3.39 -19.38
N ALA A 798 2.55 2.16 -19.33
CA ALA A 798 3.33 0.95 -19.64
C ALA A 798 3.84 0.95 -21.08
N ASN A 799 3.05 1.42 -22.07
CA ASN A 799 3.56 1.61 -23.43
C ASN A 799 4.72 2.60 -23.46
N GLY A 800 4.59 3.75 -22.78
CA GLY A 800 5.66 4.75 -22.69
C GLY A 800 6.95 4.19 -22.10
N PHE A 801 6.87 3.45 -20.99
CA PHE A 801 8.04 2.79 -20.41
C PHE A 801 8.61 1.68 -21.32
N THR A 802 7.76 0.90 -22.00
CA THR A 802 8.23 -0.14 -22.93
C THR A 802 8.98 0.48 -24.10
N ILE A 803 8.46 1.60 -24.64
CA ILE A 803 9.11 2.38 -25.70
C ILE A 803 10.44 2.94 -25.19
N LEU A 804 10.46 3.52 -23.98
CA LEU A 804 11.69 4.06 -23.38
C LEU A 804 12.78 2.98 -23.24
N VAL A 805 12.44 1.84 -22.64
CA VAL A 805 13.37 0.69 -22.48
C VAL A 805 13.86 0.18 -23.85
N THR A 806 12.96 0.14 -24.83
CA THR A 806 13.28 -0.28 -26.22
C THR A 806 14.25 0.71 -26.89
N LEU A 807 13.99 2.01 -26.79
CA LEU A 807 14.84 3.05 -27.38
C LEU A 807 16.21 3.11 -26.69
N SER A 808 16.24 3.08 -25.35
CA SER A 808 17.48 3.09 -24.58
C SER A 808 18.35 1.87 -24.89
N SER A 809 17.77 0.67 -24.91
CA SER A 809 18.53 -0.55 -25.25
C SER A 809 19.00 -0.55 -26.71
N LYS A 810 18.18 -0.08 -27.66
CA LYS A 810 18.58 0.09 -29.06
C LYS A 810 19.76 1.07 -29.16
N LEU A 811 19.67 2.24 -28.53
CA LEU A 811 20.73 3.24 -28.51
C LEU A 811 22.05 2.67 -27.97
N ILE A 812 22.01 1.97 -26.83
CA ILE A 812 23.18 1.35 -26.21
C ILE A 812 23.84 0.35 -27.17
N LEU A 813 23.06 -0.54 -27.80
CA LEU A 813 23.58 -1.53 -28.75
C LEU A 813 24.16 -0.88 -30.01
N TYR A 814 23.53 0.17 -30.55
CA TYR A 814 24.03 0.90 -31.71
C TYR A 814 25.33 1.64 -31.42
N VAL A 815 25.42 2.36 -30.29
CA VAL A 815 26.65 3.04 -29.87
C VAL A 815 27.77 2.02 -29.67
N ALA A 816 27.50 0.92 -28.98
CA ALA A 816 28.48 -0.15 -28.80
C ALA A 816 28.95 -0.75 -30.15
N ALA A 817 28.03 -1.00 -31.08
CA ALA A 817 28.36 -1.56 -32.40
C ALA A 817 29.17 -0.59 -33.27
N ILE A 818 28.83 0.71 -33.26
CA ILE A 818 29.58 1.75 -33.97
C ILE A 818 31.00 1.85 -33.40
N LEU A 819 31.14 1.92 -32.07
CA LEU A 819 32.45 1.94 -31.40
C LEU A 819 33.28 0.70 -31.74
N HIS A 820 32.66 -0.49 -31.74
CA HIS A 820 33.33 -1.73 -32.07
C HIS A 820 33.80 -1.77 -33.54
N VAL A 821 32.94 -1.39 -34.49
CA VAL A 821 33.31 -1.35 -35.92
C VAL A 821 34.40 -0.29 -36.19
N PHE A 822 34.31 0.86 -35.53
CA PHE A 822 35.32 1.92 -35.63
C PHE A 822 36.67 1.47 -35.05
N ALA A 823 36.67 0.90 -33.84
CA ALA A 823 37.87 0.36 -33.21
C ALA A 823 38.49 -0.74 -34.07
N LYS A 824 37.68 -1.67 -34.60
CA LYS A 824 38.16 -2.74 -35.49
C LYS A 824 38.79 -2.18 -36.76
N ARG A 825 38.19 -1.17 -37.39
CA ARG A 825 38.76 -0.53 -38.60
C ARG A 825 40.03 0.25 -38.31
N ARG A 826 40.08 0.99 -37.20
CA ARG A 826 41.27 1.71 -36.78
C ARG A 826 42.41 0.76 -36.43
N TRP A 827 42.08 -0.38 -35.82
CA TRP A 827 43.02 -1.46 -35.55
C TRP A 827 43.54 -2.09 -36.85
N GLN A 828 42.67 -2.41 -37.81
CA GLN A 828 43.08 -2.94 -39.12
C GLN A 828 43.95 -1.95 -39.90
N SER A 829 43.62 -0.65 -39.88
CA SER A 829 44.46 0.39 -40.48
C SER A 829 45.81 0.55 -39.78
N TRP A 830 45.90 0.26 -38.48
CA TRP A 830 47.15 0.29 -37.74
C TRP A 830 47.99 -0.96 -38.01
N GLU A 831 47.35 -2.12 -38.19
CA GLU A 831 47.97 -3.37 -38.62
C GLU A 831 48.53 -3.28 -40.05
N ASP A 832 47.80 -2.62 -40.97
CA ASP A 832 48.23 -2.37 -42.36
C ASP A 832 49.35 -1.31 -42.45
N GLY A 833 49.46 -0.41 -41.46
CA GLY A 833 50.48 0.65 -41.39
C GLY A 833 51.71 0.31 -40.55
N ALA A 834 51.69 -0.76 -39.74
CA ALA A 834 52.78 -1.13 -38.84
C ALA A 834 53.71 -2.18 -39.47
N HIS A 835 54.88 -1.76 -39.96
CA HIS A 835 55.95 -2.66 -40.42
C HIS A 835 56.75 -3.34 -39.28
N SER A 836 56.21 -3.40 -38.06
CA SER A 836 56.92 -3.93 -36.88
C SER A 836 56.64 -5.43 -36.67
N PRO A 837 57.67 -6.31 -36.70
CA PRO A 837 57.51 -7.76 -36.51
C PRO A 837 57.06 -8.14 -35.09
N LEU A 838 57.33 -7.28 -34.10
CA LEU A 838 56.97 -7.46 -32.69
C LEU A 838 55.45 -7.38 -32.45
N VAL A 839 54.77 -6.47 -33.15
CA VAL A 839 53.30 -6.32 -33.09
C VAL A 839 52.61 -7.52 -33.75
N ARG A 840 53.17 -8.02 -34.85
CA ARG A 840 52.69 -9.23 -35.56
C ARG A 840 52.81 -10.50 -34.69
N GLN A 841 53.88 -10.60 -33.90
CA GLN A 841 54.13 -11.73 -33.00
C GLN A 841 53.22 -11.70 -31.76
N PHE A 842 52.93 -10.51 -31.22
CA PHE A 842 51.96 -10.33 -30.13
C PHE A 842 50.51 -10.63 -30.58
N LEU A 843 50.17 -10.28 -31.84
CA LEU A 843 48.90 -10.65 -32.47
C LEU A 843 48.77 -12.16 -32.67
N ALA A 844 49.83 -12.84 -33.14
CA ALA A 844 49.85 -14.30 -33.26
C ALA A 844 49.61 -15.02 -31.91
N PHE A 845 50.09 -14.44 -30.81
CA PHE A 845 49.87 -14.97 -29.45
C PHE A 845 48.42 -14.83 -28.98
N SER A 846 47.76 -13.71 -29.31
CA SER A 846 46.33 -13.48 -28.98
C SER A 846 45.38 -14.37 -29.79
N PHE A 847 45.75 -14.75 -31.02
CA PHE A 847 45.00 -15.71 -31.86
C PHE A 847 45.27 -17.18 -31.50
N SER A 848 46.38 -17.50 -30.81
CA SER A 848 46.68 -18.87 -30.34
C SER A 848 45.69 -19.38 -29.28
N PHE A 849 44.95 -18.51 -28.59
CA PHE A 849 43.87 -18.92 -27.70
C PHE A 849 42.60 -19.37 -28.45
N GLN A 850 42.44 -19.00 -29.73
CA GLN A 850 41.31 -19.42 -30.58
C GLN A 850 41.48 -20.81 -31.23
N SER A 851 42.68 -21.38 -31.23
CA SER A 851 42.99 -22.69 -31.83
C SER A 851 42.85 -23.87 -30.86
N LEU A 852 42.55 -23.62 -29.58
CA LEU A 852 42.25 -24.65 -28.60
C LEU A 852 40.98 -25.42 -29.01
N LYS A 853 41.08 -26.75 -29.10
CA LYS A 853 39.98 -27.67 -29.48
C LYS A 853 38.69 -27.43 -28.69
N ILE A 854 38.81 -27.00 -27.43
CA ILE A 854 37.71 -26.63 -26.52
C ILE A 854 36.97 -25.37 -27.02
N VAL A 855 37.70 -24.36 -27.50
CA VAL A 855 37.15 -23.11 -28.07
C VAL A 855 36.47 -23.39 -29.42
N GLN A 856 36.97 -24.34 -30.22
CA GLN A 856 36.31 -24.81 -31.44
C GLN A 856 35.04 -25.64 -31.17
N MET A 857 35.02 -26.49 -30.13
CA MET A 857 33.81 -27.23 -29.73
C MET A 857 32.70 -26.31 -29.19
N ILE A 858 33.07 -25.30 -28.38
CA ILE A 858 32.12 -24.27 -27.90
C ILE A 858 31.57 -23.45 -29.07
N LYS A 859 32.41 -23.14 -30.09
CA LYS A 859 32.01 -22.40 -31.30
C LYS A 859 30.98 -23.14 -32.17
N ASN A 860 30.96 -24.47 -32.16
CA ASN A 860 30.01 -25.27 -32.95
C ASN A 860 28.66 -25.51 -32.25
N ASN A 861 28.57 -25.41 -30.91
CA ASN A 861 27.36 -25.69 -30.12
C ASN A 861 27.08 -24.60 -29.06
N THR A 862 27.26 -23.32 -29.41
CA THR A 862 27.17 -22.17 -28.49
C THR A 862 25.87 -22.14 -27.68
N ASN A 863 24.72 -22.41 -28.31
CA ASN A 863 23.41 -22.40 -27.63
C ASN A 863 23.28 -23.50 -26.57
N ILE A 864 23.88 -24.68 -26.78
CA ILE A 864 23.84 -25.79 -25.82
C ILE A 864 24.73 -25.48 -24.61
N ALA A 865 25.91 -24.89 -24.85
CA ALA A 865 26.80 -24.46 -23.77
C ALA A 865 26.14 -23.36 -22.91
N VAL A 866 25.49 -22.37 -23.53
CA VAL A 866 24.73 -21.34 -22.81
C VAL A 866 23.55 -21.97 -22.06
N ALA A 867 22.83 -22.93 -22.63
CA ALA A 867 21.74 -23.64 -21.94
C ALA A 867 22.24 -24.33 -20.67
N PHE A 868 23.32 -25.11 -20.76
CA PHE A 868 23.86 -25.83 -19.62
C PHE A 868 24.32 -24.88 -18.50
N ALA A 869 25.04 -23.82 -18.85
CA ALA A 869 25.50 -22.82 -17.87
C ALA A 869 24.33 -22.08 -17.22
N THR A 870 23.37 -21.60 -18.01
CA THR A 870 22.21 -20.85 -17.49
C THR A 870 21.30 -21.72 -16.62
N ILE A 871 20.98 -22.95 -17.03
CA ILE A 871 20.16 -23.89 -16.25
C ILE A 871 20.84 -24.23 -14.92
N THR A 872 22.16 -24.48 -14.94
CA THR A 872 22.93 -24.74 -13.72
C THR A 872 22.84 -23.56 -12.74
N LEU A 873 23.04 -22.33 -13.24
CA LEU A 873 22.93 -21.12 -12.42
C LEU A 873 21.52 -20.90 -11.84
N VAL A 874 20.47 -21.14 -12.63
CA VAL A 874 19.08 -21.01 -12.18
C VAL A 874 18.71 -22.05 -11.12
N CYS A 875 19.23 -23.28 -11.22
CA CYS A 875 18.88 -24.37 -10.31
C CYS A 875 19.72 -24.38 -9.03
N PHE A 876 20.98 -23.95 -9.09
CA PHE A 876 21.92 -24.10 -7.98
C PHE A 876 22.42 -22.79 -7.38
N VAL A 877 22.29 -21.66 -8.08
CA VAL A 877 22.79 -20.35 -7.60
C VAL A 877 21.63 -19.39 -7.37
N HIS A 878 21.09 -18.79 -8.43
CA HIS A 878 19.95 -17.88 -8.35
C HIS A 878 19.32 -17.64 -9.73
N PRO A 879 17.98 -17.60 -9.86
CA PRO A 879 17.28 -17.35 -11.12
C PRO A 879 17.73 -16.10 -11.88
N ALA A 880 17.89 -14.96 -11.18
CA ALA A 880 18.32 -13.70 -11.80
C ALA A 880 19.72 -13.79 -12.45
N ILE A 881 20.64 -14.55 -11.88
CA ILE A 881 22.02 -14.70 -12.43
C ILE A 881 21.97 -15.54 -13.70
N GLY A 882 21.23 -16.65 -13.68
CA GLY A 882 21.07 -17.49 -14.86
C GLY A 882 20.33 -16.77 -16.00
N LEU A 883 19.27 -16.01 -15.70
CA LEU A 883 18.58 -15.17 -16.69
C LEU A 883 19.46 -14.00 -17.16
N GLY A 884 20.30 -13.43 -16.29
CA GLY A 884 21.27 -12.40 -16.66
C GLY A 884 22.31 -12.91 -17.66
N LEU A 885 22.80 -14.14 -17.50
CA LEU A 885 23.69 -14.77 -18.48
C LEU A 885 22.99 -15.04 -19.83
N LEU A 886 21.71 -15.45 -19.80
CA LEU A 886 20.89 -15.56 -21.01
C LEU A 886 20.73 -14.20 -21.71
N LEU A 887 20.46 -13.14 -20.95
CA LEU A 887 20.35 -11.78 -21.47
C LEU A 887 21.66 -11.33 -22.13
N LEU A 888 22.81 -11.57 -21.49
CA LEU A 888 24.11 -11.25 -22.05
C LEU A 888 24.36 -11.99 -23.38
N SER A 889 23.95 -13.26 -23.47
CA SER A 889 24.01 -14.02 -24.73
C SER A 889 23.14 -13.38 -25.82
N HIS A 890 21.90 -12.98 -25.50
CA HIS A 890 21.03 -12.27 -26.44
C HIS A 890 21.62 -10.94 -26.90
N SER A 891 22.16 -10.14 -25.98
CA SER A 891 22.83 -8.86 -26.30
C SER A 891 24.05 -9.08 -27.19
N PHE A 892 24.86 -10.11 -26.94
CA PHE A 892 26.02 -10.44 -27.78
C PHE A 892 25.62 -10.82 -29.20
N HIS A 893 24.57 -11.64 -29.37
CA HIS A 893 24.06 -12.01 -30.68
C HIS A 893 23.48 -10.82 -31.44
N ALA A 894 22.70 -9.96 -30.77
CA ALA A 894 22.17 -8.74 -31.38
C ALA A 894 23.30 -7.78 -31.80
N HIS A 895 24.30 -7.58 -30.93
CA HIS A 895 25.50 -6.79 -31.22
C HIS A 895 26.28 -7.33 -32.42
N SER A 896 26.49 -8.65 -32.51
CA SER A 896 27.17 -9.27 -33.64
C SER A 896 26.45 -9.09 -34.97
N ALA A 897 25.11 -9.19 -34.98
CA ALA A 897 24.30 -8.93 -36.17
C ALA A 897 24.43 -7.45 -36.61
N LEU A 898 24.39 -6.53 -35.64
CA LEU A 898 24.49 -5.10 -35.89
C LEU A 898 25.90 -4.68 -36.37
N CYS A 899 26.97 -5.24 -35.79
CA CYS A 899 28.33 -5.04 -36.29
C CYS A 899 28.51 -5.55 -37.72
N SER A 900 27.86 -6.67 -38.08
CA SER A 900 27.90 -7.23 -39.43
C SER A 900 27.17 -6.31 -40.42
N PHE A 901 26.00 -5.80 -40.03
CA PHE A 901 25.24 -4.81 -40.78
C PHE A 901 26.02 -3.51 -41.00
N LEU A 902 26.51 -2.87 -39.93
CA LEU A 902 27.29 -1.62 -40.00
C LEU A 902 28.59 -1.82 -40.78
N GLY A 903 29.28 -2.94 -40.55
CA GLY A 903 30.49 -3.29 -41.28
C GLY A 903 30.26 -3.40 -42.80
N ALA A 904 29.17 -4.02 -43.22
CA ALA A 904 28.76 -4.12 -44.62
C ALA A 904 28.32 -2.77 -45.20
N SER A 905 27.50 -2.02 -44.46
CA SER A 905 27.03 -0.68 -44.86
C SER A 905 28.20 0.29 -45.08
N PHE A 906 29.13 0.38 -44.12
CA PHE A 906 30.30 1.24 -44.26
C PHE A 906 31.28 0.77 -45.36
N ARG A 907 31.29 -0.52 -45.74
CA ARG A 907 32.07 -1.00 -46.91
C ARG A 907 31.41 -0.55 -48.20
N ASN A 908 30.08 -0.62 -48.27
CA ASN A 908 29.31 -0.16 -49.42
C ASN A 908 29.44 1.37 -49.62
N ILE A 909 29.45 2.15 -48.53
CA ILE A 909 29.70 3.60 -48.58
C ILE A 909 31.13 3.90 -49.07
N ALA A 910 32.14 3.16 -48.58
CA ALA A 910 33.52 3.31 -49.06
C ALA A 910 33.64 2.97 -50.55
N GLN A 911 33.06 1.84 -50.99
CA GLN A 911 33.03 1.44 -52.40
C GLN A 911 32.29 2.45 -53.29
N LYS A 912 31.15 3.01 -52.85
CA LYS A 912 30.46 4.08 -53.58
C LYS A 912 31.31 5.35 -53.68
N LYS A 913 32.04 5.71 -52.62
CA LYS A 913 32.94 6.86 -52.61
C LYS A 913 34.14 6.64 -53.55
N ASP A 914 34.70 5.44 -53.60
CA ASP A 914 35.78 5.08 -54.52
C ASP A 914 35.28 5.02 -55.98
N LEU A 915 34.05 4.53 -56.21
CA LEU A 915 33.42 4.51 -57.54
C LEU A 915 33.08 5.92 -58.03
N TYR A 916 32.65 6.83 -57.15
CA TYR A 916 32.43 8.24 -57.47
C TYR A 916 33.76 8.96 -57.74
N LYS A 917 34.82 8.66 -56.98
CA LYS A 917 36.16 9.22 -57.18
C LYS A 917 36.76 8.76 -58.51
N SER A 918 36.62 7.47 -58.84
CA SER A 918 37.02 6.89 -60.13
C SER A 918 36.19 7.43 -61.32
N LYS A 919 34.90 7.76 -61.13
CA LYS A 919 34.09 8.44 -62.15
C LYS A 919 34.45 9.91 -62.35
N MET A 920 34.97 10.59 -61.32
CA MET A 920 35.44 11.98 -61.41
C MET A 920 36.78 12.10 -62.15
N ASP A 921 37.65 11.09 -62.05
CA ASP A 921 38.93 11.06 -62.78
C ASP A 921 38.78 10.78 -64.29
N ASN A 922 37.58 10.39 -64.76
CA ASN A 922 37.32 10.04 -66.17
C ASN A 922 36.49 11.06 -66.97
N ASN A 923 36.13 12.23 -66.41
CA ASN A 923 35.47 13.30 -67.17
C ASN A 923 35.72 14.68 -66.51
N PRO A 924 36.52 15.59 -67.11
CA PRO A 924 36.48 16.99 -66.73
C PRO A 924 35.29 17.65 -67.42
N ILE A 925 34.63 18.61 -66.75
CA ILE A 925 33.48 19.43 -67.21
C ILE A 925 32.11 18.88 -66.77
N LEU A 926 31.75 19.13 -65.51
CA LEU A 926 30.62 20.02 -65.17
C LEU A 926 30.71 20.39 -63.68
N GLN A 927 31.00 21.66 -63.39
CA GLN A 927 30.78 22.23 -62.05
C GLN A 927 29.28 22.48 -61.86
N SER A 928 28.64 21.80 -60.90
CA SER A 928 27.50 22.38 -60.18
C SER A 928 27.37 21.82 -58.77
N LYS A 929 26.97 22.72 -57.87
CA LYS A 929 26.93 22.62 -56.40
C LYS A 929 26.21 21.38 -55.88
N SER A 930 26.80 20.69 -54.89
CA SER A 930 26.07 20.19 -53.71
C SER A 930 27.02 19.85 -52.55
N LYS A 931 26.65 20.30 -51.34
CA LYS A 931 27.29 19.96 -50.05
C LYS A 931 27.11 18.46 -49.74
N PRO A 932 28.01 17.79 -49.00
CA PRO A 932 27.75 16.45 -48.50
C PRO A 932 27.20 16.50 -47.07
N ASP A 933 25.87 16.38 -46.92
CA ASP A 933 25.28 15.91 -45.66
C ASP A 933 25.44 14.39 -45.60
N GLY A 934 26.59 13.93 -45.09
CA GLY A 934 26.93 12.52 -44.94
C GLY A 934 26.22 11.81 -43.78
N LEU A 935 25.31 12.48 -43.07
CA LEU A 935 24.64 11.96 -41.89
C LEU A 935 23.22 11.44 -42.16
N GLU A 936 22.54 11.88 -43.22
CA GLU A 936 21.17 11.45 -43.53
C GLU A 936 21.08 10.05 -44.16
N GLN A 937 22.18 9.53 -44.72
CA GLN A 937 22.21 8.17 -45.32
C GLN A 937 22.33 7.02 -44.31
N LEU A 938 22.36 7.33 -43.01
CA LEU A 938 22.40 6.36 -41.91
C LEU A 938 21.02 6.07 -41.29
N LEU A 939 19.96 6.72 -41.77
CA LEU A 939 18.58 6.51 -41.32
C LEU A 939 17.74 5.88 -42.46
N PRO A 940 16.95 4.82 -42.19
CA PRO A 940 16.16 4.16 -43.23
C PRO A 940 14.96 5.02 -43.67
N MET A 941 14.78 5.17 -44.99
CA MET A 941 13.63 5.81 -45.62
C MET A 941 12.97 4.83 -46.61
N ASP A 942 11.68 4.59 -46.36
CA ASP A 942 10.58 3.94 -47.11
C ASP A 942 10.82 2.78 -48.10
N ASP A 943 9.99 1.74 -47.88
CA ASP A 943 9.87 0.45 -48.56
C ASP A 943 9.41 0.53 -50.03
N SER A 944 10.05 -0.24 -50.92
CA SER A 944 9.48 -0.68 -52.20
C SER A 944 9.41 -2.21 -52.28
N PRO A 945 8.35 -2.84 -52.84
CA PRO A 945 7.99 -4.22 -52.47
C PRO A 945 8.57 -5.34 -53.36
N THR A 946 9.54 -5.10 -54.25
CA THR A 946 9.88 -6.09 -55.30
C THR A 946 11.38 -6.34 -55.55
N ALA A 947 12.28 -5.97 -54.63
CA ALA A 947 13.71 -6.30 -54.74
C ALA A 947 14.10 -7.54 -53.91
N ALA A 948 14.97 -8.40 -54.44
CA ALA A 948 15.55 -9.53 -53.71
C ALA A 948 16.27 -9.03 -52.43
N LYS A 949 15.95 -9.63 -51.27
CA LYS A 949 16.46 -9.19 -49.95
C LYS A 949 18.00 -9.15 -49.95
N SER A 950 18.58 -8.00 -49.61
CA SER A 950 20.03 -7.86 -49.52
C SER A 950 20.58 -8.52 -48.24
N PHE A 951 21.88 -8.86 -48.24
CA PHE A 951 22.56 -9.40 -47.05
C PHE A 951 22.45 -8.44 -45.85
N THR A 952 22.47 -7.13 -46.10
CA THR A 952 22.30 -6.09 -45.07
C THR A 952 20.91 -6.12 -44.44
N ASP A 953 19.85 -6.25 -45.25
CA ASP A 953 18.47 -6.31 -44.74
C ASP A 953 18.25 -7.56 -43.89
N SER A 954 18.86 -8.67 -44.31
CA SER A 954 18.81 -9.94 -43.59
C SER A 954 19.47 -9.87 -42.20
N GLN A 955 20.59 -9.15 -42.05
CA GLN A 955 21.24 -8.96 -40.74
C GLN A 955 20.45 -8.02 -39.82
N LEU A 956 19.78 -7.01 -40.40
CA LEU A 956 18.92 -6.09 -39.67
C LEU A 956 17.64 -6.80 -39.16
N GLU A 957 17.01 -7.65 -39.98
CA GLU A 957 15.88 -8.50 -39.57
C GLU A 957 16.24 -9.42 -38.39
N VAL A 958 17.44 -10.01 -38.41
CA VAL A 958 17.95 -10.84 -37.31
C VAL A 958 18.15 -10.01 -36.03
N PHE A 959 18.67 -8.79 -36.15
CA PHE A 959 18.79 -7.88 -35.02
C PHE A 959 17.41 -7.55 -34.43
N ASP A 960 16.44 -7.15 -35.26
CA ASP A 960 15.11 -6.74 -34.80
C ASP A 960 14.34 -7.86 -34.10
N CYS A 961 14.45 -9.09 -34.59
CA CYS A 961 13.87 -10.28 -33.94
C CYS A 961 14.53 -10.56 -32.58
N ARG A 962 15.86 -10.49 -32.51
CA ARG A 962 16.62 -10.75 -31.27
C ARG A 962 16.41 -9.65 -30.23
N HIS A 963 16.25 -8.41 -30.67
CA HIS A 963 16.02 -7.26 -29.79
C HIS A 963 14.68 -7.39 -29.05
N GLY A 964 13.59 -7.77 -29.72
CA GLY A 964 12.29 -8.00 -29.07
C GLY A 964 12.34 -9.08 -27.99
N ILE A 965 13.00 -10.22 -28.28
CA ILE A 965 13.20 -11.30 -27.32
C ILE A 965 14.07 -10.84 -26.14
N MET A 966 15.10 -10.02 -26.40
CA MET A 966 15.97 -9.46 -25.36
C MET A 966 15.19 -8.55 -24.40
N ILE A 967 14.25 -7.72 -24.89
CA ILE A 967 13.39 -6.88 -24.02
C ILE A 967 12.53 -7.73 -23.10
N LEU A 968 11.91 -8.80 -23.62
CA LEU A 968 11.06 -9.68 -22.80
C LEU A 968 11.86 -10.35 -21.67
N HIS A 969 13.05 -10.88 -21.99
CA HIS A 969 13.90 -11.52 -20.99
C HIS A 969 14.55 -10.51 -20.03
N LEU A 970 14.78 -9.28 -20.44
CA LEU A 970 15.19 -8.19 -19.55
C LEU A 970 14.10 -7.94 -18.50
N LEU A 971 12.84 -7.80 -18.91
CA LEU A 971 11.72 -7.63 -17.97
C LEU A 971 11.59 -8.82 -17.02
N ALA A 972 11.70 -10.06 -17.53
CA ALA A 972 11.71 -11.26 -16.69
C ALA A 972 12.87 -11.29 -15.69
N THR A 973 14.07 -10.84 -16.09
CA THR A 973 15.24 -10.76 -15.21
C THR A 973 15.03 -9.70 -14.12
N LEU A 974 14.48 -8.53 -14.47
CA LEU A 974 14.19 -7.45 -13.52
C LEU A 974 13.23 -7.86 -12.41
N MET A 975 12.29 -8.78 -12.68
CA MET A 975 11.36 -9.30 -11.67
C MET A 975 12.05 -10.07 -10.54
N PHE A 976 13.21 -10.68 -10.80
CA PHE A 976 14.01 -11.40 -9.79
C PHE A 976 15.14 -10.56 -9.18
N VAL A 977 15.26 -9.27 -9.54
CA VAL A 977 16.29 -8.39 -8.95
C VAL A 977 16.11 -8.20 -7.45
N PRO A 978 14.89 -7.97 -6.90
CA PRO A 978 14.71 -7.88 -5.46
C PRO A 978 15.16 -9.15 -4.72
N SER A 979 14.79 -10.33 -5.21
CA SER A 979 15.20 -11.59 -4.57
C SER A 979 16.72 -11.81 -4.67
N LEU A 980 17.36 -11.35 -5.76
CA LEU A 980 18.82 -11.39 -5.88
C LEU A 980 19.50 -10.52 -4.82
N ILE A 981 18.96 -9.33 -4.53
CA ILE A 981 19.48 -8.44 -3.47
C ILE A 981 19.42 -9.15 -2.11
N ALA A 982 18.28 -9.76 -1.80
CA ALA A 982 18.11 -10.53 -0.56
C ALA A 982 19.05 -11.75 -0.49
N TRP A 983 19.29 -12.42 -1.62
CA TRP A 983 20.22 -13.55 -1.70
C TRP A 983 21.69 -13.13 -1.49
N ILE A 984 22.11 -11.99 -2.07
CA ILE A 984 23.48 -11.46 -1.90
C ILE A 984 23.78 -11.16 -0.42
N GLN A 985 22.81 -10.64 0.33
CA GLN A 985 22.95 -10.39 1.76
C GLN A 985 23.30 -11.66 2.56
N ARG A 986 22.90 -12.84 2.07
CA ARG A 986 23.09 -14.14 2.73
C ARG A 986 24.41 -14.84 2.37
N ILE A 987 25.27 -14.23 1.56
CA ILE A 987 26.58 -14.81 1.23
C ILE A 987 27.41 -14.93 2.52
N GLY A 988 27.73 -16.16 2.93
CA GLY A 988 28.54 -16.47 4.11
C GLY A 988 27.77 -16.89 5.37
N VAL A 989 26.44 -16.74 5.42
CA VAL A 989 25.58 -17.06 6.60
C VAL A 989 24.71 -18.32 6.37
N GLY A 990 24.85 -18.93 5.20
CA GLY A 990 24.28 -20.21 4.80
C GLY A 990 23.30 -20.08 3.64
N GLN A 991 23.74 -20.52 2.46
CA GLN A 991 22.93 -20.50 1.24
C GLN A 991 22.12 -21.79 1.12
N ARG A 992 20.88 -21.66 0.67
CA ARG A 992 20.06 -22.78 0.20
C ARG A 992 19.80 -22.63 -1.28
N PHE A 993 19.46 -23.74 -1.93
CA PHE A 993 19.09 -23.74 -3.34
C PHE A 993 17.84 -22.88 -3.58
N PRO A 994 17.73 -22.26 -4.77
CA PRO A 994 16.51 -21.57 -5.19
C PRO A 994 15.27 -22.45 -5.10
N TRP A 995 14.11 -21.80 -4.96
CA TRP A 995 12.84 -22.50 -4.86
C TRP A 995 12.54 -23.27 -6.15
N PHE A 996 12.13 -24.55 -6.02
CA PHE A 996 12.02 -25.46 -7.16
C PHE A 996 11.10 -24.93 -8.28
N VAL A 997 9.95 -24.35 -7.93
CA VAL A 997 9.01 -23.82 -8.93
C VAL A 997 9.61 -22.61 -9.65
N ASP A 998 10.29 -21.71 -8.94
CA ASP A 998 10.95 -20.55 -9.56
C ASP A 998 12.02 -21.02 -10.55
N SER A 999 12.85 -21.99 -10.15
CA SER A 999 13.85 -22.58 -11.04
C SER A 999 13.21 -23.26 -12.26
N ALA A 1000 12.15 -24.06 -12.07
CA ALA A 1000 11.46 -24.74 -13.17
C ALA A 1000 10.85 -23.76 -14.18
N LEU A 1001 10.22 -22.68 -13.70
CA LEU A 1001 9.69 -21.62 -14.55
C LEU A 1001 10.79 -20.91 -15.32
N CYS A 1002 11.90 -20.56 -14.66
CA CYS A 1002 13.05 -19.93 -15.30
C CYS A 1002 13.74 -20.84 -16.32
N VAL A 1003 13.76 -22.16 -16.10
CA VAL A 1003 14.20 -23.13 -17.13
C VAL A 1003 13.29 -23.05 -18.35
N GLY A 1004 11.97 -22.98 -18.17
CA GLY A 1004 11.03 -22.73 -19.27
C GLY A 1004 11.34 -21.42 -20.02
N VAL A 1005 11.61 -20.33 -19.30
CA VAL A 1005 12.02 -19.04 -19.88
C VAL A 1005 13.34 -19.15 -20.67
N ILE A 1006 14.33 -19.89 -20.16
CA ILE A 1006 15.59 -20.15 -20.88
C ILE A 1006 15.34 -20.92 -22.18
N LEU A 1007 14.49 -21.97 -22.13
CA LEU A 1007 14.12 -22.75 -23.30
C LEU A 1007 13.42 -21.87 -24.34
N HIS A 1008 12.54 -20.96 -23.92
CA HIS A 1008 11.93 -19.97 -24.78
C HIS A 1008 13.00 -19.09 -25.47
N GLY A 1009 13.92 -18.50 -24.72
CA GLY A 1009 14.98 -17.64 -25.26
C GLY A 1009 15.92 -18.36 -26.24
N LEU A 1010 16.32 -19.59 -25.95
CA LEU A 1010 17.29 -20.33 -26.78
C LEU A 1010 16.65 -21.00 -28.01
N LEU A 1011 15.43 -21.51 -27.88
CA LEU A 1011 14.77 -22.29 -28.93
C LEU A 1011 13.78 -21.48 -29.76
N GLY A 1012 13.14 -20.46 -29.16
CA GLY A 1012 12.24 -19.53 -29.85
C GLY A 1012 12.96 -18.47 -30.69
N SER A 1013 14.28 -18.31 -30.52
CA SER A 1013 15.06 -17.24 -31.15
C SER A 1013 15.67 -17.58 -32.51
N GLN A 1014 15.47 -18.80 -33.02
CA GLN A 1014 16.02 -19.19 -34.32
C GLN A 1014 14.99 -19.03 -35.45
N PRO A 1015 15.25 -18.16 -36.44
CA PRO A 1015 14.44 -18.06 -37.67
C PRO A 1015 14.48 -19.33 -38.54
N THR A 1016 15.30 -20.33 -38.20
CA THR A 1016 15.47 -21.56 -38.97
C THR A 1016 14.52 -22.69 -38.59
N ALA A 1017 13.66 -22.50 -37.59
CA ALA A 1017 12.69 -23.52 -37.17
C ALA A 1017 11.48 -23.50 -38.12
N SER A 1018 11.40 -24.50 -38.98
CA SER A 1018 10.20 -24.83 -39.76
C SER A 1018 9.00 -25.02 -38.81
N PHE A 1019 7.95 -24.24 -39.03
CA PHE A 1019 6.58 -24.39 -38.50
C PHE A 1019 6.45 -25.22 -37.22
N ILE A 1020 6.41 -24.56 -36.06
CA ILE A 1020 5.79 -25.17 -34.87
C ILE A 1020 4.28 -25.20 -35.15
N SER A 1021 3.78 -26.28 -35.73
CA SER A 1021 2.35 -26.51 -35.90
C SER A 1021 1.93 -27.75 -35.11
N PHE A 1022 1.12 -27.54 -34.06
CA PHE A 1022 0.45 -28.63 -33.36
C PHE A 1022 -0.98 -28.76 -33.87
N LYS A 1023 -1.41 -29.99 -34.18
CA LYS A 1023 -2.82 -30.28 -34.47
C LYS A 1023 -3.57 -30.44 -33.15
N LEU A 1024 -4.53 -29.55 -32.85
CA LEU A 1024 -5.48 -29.79 -31.75
C LEU A 1024 -6.35 -31.02 -32.05
N PRO A 1025 -6.72 -31.83 -31.03
CA PRO A 1025 -7.65 -32.95 -31.22
C PRO A 1025 -9.05 -32.41 -31.55
N GLY A 1026 -9.47 -32.53 -32.82
CA GLY A 1026 -10.77 -32.06 -33.31
C GLY A 1026 -10.86 -32.06 -34.85
N ARG A 1027 -12.08 -32.16 -35.40
CA ARG A 1027 -12.39 -32.62 -36.78
C ARG A 1027 -11.94 -31.71 -37.95
N ARG A 1028 -11.15 -30.64 -37.72
CA ARG A 1028 -10.45 -29.85 -38.74
C ARG A 1028 -9.14 -29.31 -38.14
N GLY A 1029 -8.01 -29.93 -38.48
CA GLY A 1029 -6.70 -29.54 -37.96
C GLY A 1029 -6.29 -28.15 -38.42
N ARG A 1030 -6.39 -27.16 -37.53
CA ARG A 1030 -5.89 -25.80 -37.75
C ARG A 1030 -4.48 -25.72 -37.15
N GLU A 1031 -3.51 -25.33 -37.97
CA GLU A 1031 -2.12 -25.14 -37.50
C GLU A 1031 -2.05 -23.90 -36.61
N VAL A 1032 -1.51 -24.07 -35.40
CA VAL A 1032 -1.34 -22.99 -34.42
C VAL A 1032 0.12 -22.52 -34.45
N GLY A 1033 0.36 -21.29 -34.91
CA GLY A 1033 1.69 -20.68 -34.96
C GLY A 1033 2.15 -20.03 -33.65
N MET A 1034 3.41 -19.57 -33.63
CA MET A 1034 4.00 -18.84 -32.50
C MET A 1034 3.30 -17.50 -32.25
N SER A 1035 2.78 -16.86 -33.31
CA SER A 1035 2.00 -15.63 -33.19
C SER A 1035 0.79 -15.80 -32.27
N PHE A 1036 0.07 -16.92 -32.39
CA PHE A 1036 -1.07 -17.24 -31.54
C PHE A 1036 -0.66 -17.50 -30.07
N LEU A 1037 0.46 -18.18 -29.84
CA LEU A 1037 0.98 -18.42 -28.49
C LEU A 1037 1.37 -17.11 -27.79
N TYR A 1038 2.03 -16.18 -28.49
CA TYR A 1038 2.34 -14.85 -27.95
C TYR A 1038 1.08 -14.01 -27.71
N LEU A 1039 0.05 -14.12 -28.56
CA LEU A 1039 -1.23 -13.44 -28.34
C LEU A 1039 -1.91 -13.93 -27.05
N ILE A 1040 -2.02 -15.25 -26.86
CA ILE A 1040 -2.60 -15.83 -25.62
C ILE A 1040 -1.75 -15.48 -24.42
N GLY A 1041 -0.42 -15.60 -24.51
CA GLY A 1041 0.48 -15.22 -23.43
C GLY A 1041 0.34 -13.74 -23.05
N GLY A 1042 0.17 -12.87 -24.05
CA GLY A 1042 -0.10 -11.45 -23.85
C GLY A 1042 -1.43 -11.20 -23.13
N PHE A 1043 -2.52 -11.86 -23.54
CA PHE A 1043 -3.82 -11.75 -22.85
C PHE A 1043 -3.78 -12.29 -21.42
N TYR A 1044 -3.14 -13.44 -21.20
CA TYR A 1044 -2.99 -14.00 -19.86
C TYR A 1044 -2.16 -13.07 -18.94
N SER A 1045 -1.08 -12.50 -19.46
CA SER A 1045 -0.25 -11.54 -18.74
C SER A 1045 -1.03 -10.27 -18.42
N PHE A 1046 -1.82 -9.76 -19.38
CA PHE A 1046 -2.69 -8.60 -19.19
C PHE A 1046 -3.72 -8.84 -18.08
N ILE A 1047 -4.44 -9.96 -18.12
CA ILE A 1047 -5.44 -10.33 -17.11
C ILE A 1047 -4.80 -10.52 -15.74
N SER A 1048 -3.64 -11.19 -15.67
CA SER A 1048 -2.91 -11.37 -14.42
C SER A 1048 -2.42 -10.05 -13.82
N SER A 1049 -2.13 -9.05 -14.66
CA SER A 1049 -1.68 -7.72 -14.24
C SER A 1049 -2.81 -6.93 -13.60
N MET A 1050 -4.04 -7.01 -14.14
CA MET A 1050 -5.24 -6.41 -13.52
C MET A 1050 -5.56 -7.03 -12.15
N ALA A 1051 -5.11 -8.26 -11.90
CA ALA A 1051 -5.17 -8.92 -10.59
C ALA A 1051 -3.99 -8.58 -9.66
N LEU A 1052 -3.16 -7.58 -10.01
CA LEU A 1052 -1.95 -7.16 -9.26
C LEU A 1052 -0.92 -8.30 -9.05
N ALA A 1053 -0.91 -9.30 -9.93
CA ALA A 1053 -0.04 -10.48 -9.84
C ALA A 1053 0.87 -10.62 -11.07
N PRO A 1054 1.79 -9.66 -11.34
CA PRO A 1054 2.62 -9.66 -12.54
C PRO A 1054 3.56 -10.87 -12.61
N TYR A 1055 3.94 -11.48 -11.48
CA TYR A 1055 4.71 -12.73 -11.43
C TYR A 1055 4.08 -13.85 -12.27
N ARG A 1056 2.75 -13.86 -12.45
CA ARG A 1056 2.08 -14.89 -13.22
C ARG A 1056 2.47 -14.89 -14.70
N ALA A 1057 2.95 -13.76 -15.24
CA ALA A 1057 3.45 -13.70 -16.61
C ALA A 1057 4.62 -14.67 -16.88
N LEU A 1058 5.37 -15.08 -15.84
CA LEU A 1058 6.41 -16.11 -15.94
C LEU A 1058 5.83 -17.49 -16.29
N TYR A 1059 4.61 -17.82 -15.84
CA TYR A 1059 3.93 -19.05 -16.25
C TYR A 1059 3.69 -19.07 -17.76
N ALA A 1060 3.22 -17.95 -18.33
CA ALA A 1060 3.00 -17.86 -19.78
C ALA A 1060 4.30 -18.02 -20.56
N MET A 1061 5.36 -17.32 -20.18
CA MET A 1061 6.67 -17.43 -20.84
C MET A 1061 7.26 -18.85 -20.73
N ALA A 1062 7.17 -19.47 -19.54
CA ALA A 1062 7.65 -20.83 -19.32
C ALA A 1062 6.87 -21.86 -20.15
N ILE A 1063 5.54 -21.76 -20.20
CA ILE A 1063 4.69 -22.64 -21.02
C ILE A 1063 5.07 -22.54 -22.50
N ILE A 1064 5.23 -21.32 -23.02
CA ILE A 1064 5.68 -21.13 -24.42
C ILE A 1064 7.03 -21.81 -24.64
N GLY A 1065 7.98 -21.66 -23.71
CA GLY A 1065 9.29 -22.31 -23.79
C GLY A 1065 9.24 -23.84 -23.77
N PHE A 1066 8.43 -24.43 -22.90
CA PHE A 1066 8.22 -25.88 -22.87
C PHE A 1066 7.56 -26.40 -24.15
N ILE A 1067 6.59 -25.66 -24.71
CA ILE A 1067 5.97 -25.98 -26.00
C ILE A 1067 7.03 -25.95 -27.12
N CYS A 1068 7.86 -24.90 -27.18
CA CYS A 1068 8.95 -24.82 -28.15
C CYS A 1068 9.94 -25.99 -28.03
N PHE A 1069 10.28 -26.40 -26.80
CA PHE A 1069 11.16 -27.54 -26.55
C PHE A 1069 10.54 -28.86 -27.01
N ALA A 1070 9.29 -29.13 -26.65
CA ALA A 1070 8.57 -30.33 -27.08
C ALA A 1070 8.46 -30.41 -28.61
N SER A 1071 8.20 -29.28 -29.27
CA SER A 1071 8.13 -29.16 -30.73
C SER A 1071 9.44 -29.61 -31.39
N ARG A 1072 10.58 -29.11 -30.89
CA ARG A 1072 11.90 -29.46 -31.43
C ARG A 1072 12.26 -30.93 -31.23
N ILE A 1073 11.86 -31.53 -30.11
CA ILE A 1073 12.04 -32.96 -29.89
C ILE A 1073 11.24 -33.76 -30.93
N LEU A 1074 9.99 -33.39 -31.18
CA LEU A 1074 9.14 -34.04 -32.17
C LEU A 1074 9.68 -33.87 -33.59
N GLU A 1075 10.15 -32.68 -33.95
CA GLU A 1075 10.77 -32.41 -35.25
C GLU A 1075 12.04 -33.25 -35.46
N THR A 1076 12.89 -33.35 -34.42
CA THR A 1076 14.12 -34.15 -34.47
C THR A 1076 13.80 -35.63 -34.61
N ARG A 1077 12.79 -36.13 -33.88
CA ARG A 1077 12.31 -37.52 -34.02
C ARG A 1077 11.69 -37.78 -35.40
N GLY A 1078 10.94 -36.84 -35.96
CA GLY A 1078 10.37 -36.94 -37.31
C GLY A 1078 11.44 -36.96 -38.40
N LYS A 1079 12.49 -36.14 -38.27
CA LYS A 1079 13.67 -36.16 -39.16
C LYS A 1079 14.42 -37.49 -39.10
N VAL A 1080 14.52 -38.11 -37.91
CA VAL A 1080 15.14 -39.43 -37.72
C VAL A 1080 14.27 -40.56 -38.29
N ARG A 1081 12.94 -40.40 -38.29
CA ARG A 1081 11.99 -41.38 -38.87
C ARG A 1081 11.80 -41.25 -40.39
N GLY A 1082 12.31 -40.20 -41.03
CA GLY A 1082 12.18 -39.98 -42.48
C GLY A 1082 10.81 -39.45 -42.94
N ASP A 1083 9.91 -39.09 -42.02
CA ASP A 1083 8.51 -38.75 -42.32
C ASP A 1083 8.27 -37.28 -42.71
N THR A 1084 9.31 -36.42 -42.72
CA THR A 1084 9.14 -34.97 -42.96
C THR A 1084 9.90 -34.45 -44.18
N SER A 1085 9.16 -34.24 -45.27
CA SER A 1085 9.49 -33.29 -46.34
C SER A 1085 9.40 -31.87 -45.78
N SER A 1086 10.46 -31.39 -45.11
CA SER A 1086 10.54 -29.98 -44.71
C SER A 1086 10.84 -29.12 -45.94
N ARG A 1087 9.91 -28.24 -46.34
CA ARG A 1087 10.22 -27.12 -47.24
C ARG A 1087 11.29 -26.24 -46.58
N LYS A 1088 12.56 -26.52 -46.84
CA LYS A 1088 13.69 -25.67 -46.41
C LYS A 1088 13.74 -24.45 -47.34
N ARG A 1089 13.67 -23.25 -46.76
CA ARG A 1089 14.12 -22.03 -47.44
C ARG A 1089 15.65 -22.14 -47.55
N HIS A 1090 16.16 -22.30 -48.76
CA HIS A 1090 17.61 -22.22 -49.03
C HIS A 1090 18.06 -20.78 -48.82
N TRP A 1091 18.86 -20.53 -47.78
CA TRP A 1091 19.72 -19.35 -47.74
C TRP A 1091 20.92 -19.64 -48.64
N HIS A 1092 20.99 -19.02 -49.82
CA HIS A 1092 22.22 -19.02 -50.59
C HIS A 1092 23.26 -18.19 -49.81
N ARG A 1093 24.24 -18.89 -49.27
CA ARG A 1093 25.44 -18.31 -48.65
C ARG A 1093 26.40 -18.00 -49.80
N HIS A 1094 26.42 -16.73 -50.25
CA HIS A 1094 27.48 -16.18 -51.09
C HIS A 1094 28.23 -15.09 -50.34
#